data_AF-A0A9P1EZW7-F1
#
_entry.id   AF-A0A9P1EZW7-F1
#
_cell.length_a   1.000
_cell.length_b   1.000
_cell.length_c   1.000
_cell.angle_alpha   90.00
_cell.angle_beta   90.00
_cell.angle_gamma   90.00
#
_symmetry.space_group_name_H-M   'P 1'
#
loop_
_entity.id
_entity.type
_entity.pdbx_description
1 polymer ?
#
loop_
_entity_poly.entity_id
_entity_poly.type
_entity_poly.pdbx_seq_one_letter_code
_entity_poly.pdbx_strand_id
1 'polypeptide(L)'
;MKRAGDSAMNEAKKSKDADLFGRPLKKTGTWESKDDGDLIIFTHNDVEGKEKIAAFDMDGTLITTKSGKVFPTDCSDWKLLYDHIGAVLKKWHSDGYKIVIFTNQKGIQVGKVDRNEFKKKIEAIVVKIGVPIQAFVSVAGGIYRKPCIGMWEELKQKNDGVEINVSESVFVGDAAGRHKTKTRSKKDHSFADRLFAANVGVEFKTPEQFFGKSAADEPWGPPAFNPKDLFTEGIEQFEPKDAHLKKKGVEIVVMVGFPGSGKSTVAKMFADEHKYKLVSRDNLGSWEKCVATTRQHLRSGHSVVVDNTSPDVESRKRYVDVAKELSVPCRCFVMQCSLEHAQHNIRFRKLTNENALDVPTMALRIHKSKFVEPTEQEGFEQIVKVNFRPRFEQKEHEKLYRISNTSALGAANPGATAPIPADSIAQQPPGDPASASGAPPAEAGGAPPGGSPGGDASIAFVTKTYANYVQDIQQAAEGLRQRALVLQQEGPAQLQQLQSQIQPQTQEIVSALQEMQSPIGLPTSSVVEIFGWSSILLLSAGISSILGGYVLSPILGIFIGRLGAALLASLILPATAAYYLNGNDGSTAETRFQLLLLSIVQGGLLGHAISYTYISGQPLGFITPLVIAFAYPLVAGQVGTAHAPLLGGSVGAAFAVQSVLGLVSGSFSLSYLLLAAFYSASSAGLLQIAFRHLNAPSRIHLYQILLVGSFLFSKALVYGVFGSAEAPKLSN
;
A
#
# COMPACT_ATOMS: atom_id res chain seq x y z
N MET A 1 40.41 -5.45 -37.75
CA MET A 1 39.60 -4.58 -36.87
C MET A 1 38.49 -3.78 -37.58
N LYS A 2 38.64 -3.32 -38.85
CA LYS A 2 37.54 -2.60 -39.55
C LYS A 2 36.27 -3.42 -39.83
N ARG A 3 36.37 -4.71 -40.19
CA ARG A 3 35.19 -5.57 -40.47
C ARG A 3 34.32 -5.92 -39.26
N ALA A 4 34.86 -5.90 -38.05
CA ALA A 4 34.11 -6.21 -36.82
C ALA A 4 33.29 -5.01 -36.32
N GLY A 5 33.78 -3.78 -36.55
CA GLY A 5 33.04 -2.55 -36.23
C GLY A 5 31.84 -2.33 -37.13
N ASP A 6 31.94 -2.64 -38.43
CA ASP A 6 30.83 -2.53 -39.38
C ASP A 6 29.72 -3.57 -39.12
N SER A 7 30.09 -4.77 -38.62
CA SER A 7 29.13 -5.81 -38.20
C SER A 7 28.33 -5.40 -36.97
N ALA A 8 29.01 -4.87 -35.95
CA ALA A 8 28.38 -4.41 -34.72
C ALA A 8 27.50 -3.16 -34.93
N MET A 9 27.91 -2.24 -35.81
CA MET A 9 27.08 -1.10 -36.23
C MET A 9 25.86 -1.53 -37.06
N ASN A 10 25.98 -2.57 -37.91
CA ASN A 10 24.84 -3.11 -38.66
C ASN A 10 23.86 -3.91 -37.80
N GLU A 11 24.33 -4.64 -36.79
CA GLU A 11 23.46 -5.32 -35.81
C GLU A 11 22.74 -4.34 -34.89
N ALA A 12 23.42 -3.27 -34.45
CA ALA A 12 22.80 -2.18 -33.68
C ALA A 12 21.81 -1.34 -34.51
N LYS A 13 22.00 -1.24 -35.83
CA LYS A 13 21.01 -0.65 -36.76
C LYS A 13 19.81 -1.58 -36.96
N LYS A 14 20.02 -2.89 -37.14
CA LYS A 14 18.94 -3.90 -37.27
C LYS A 14 18.00 -3.95 -36.06
N SER A 15 18.49 -3.70 -34.84
CA SER A 15 17.63 -3.72 -33.64
C SER A 15 16.71 -2.49 -33.50
N LYS A 16 17.00 -1.38 -34.20
CA LYS A 16 16.16 -0.18 -34.20
C LYS A 16 14.93 -0.29 -35.11
N ASP A 17 14.99 -1.13 -36.14
CA ASP A 17 13.93 -1.30 -37.14
C ASP A 17 13.10 -2.58 -36.93
N ALA A 18 13.17 -3.17 -35.72
CA ALA A 18 12.42 -4.37 -35.36
C ALA A 18 11.28 -4.08 -34.35
N ASP A 19 10.12 -4.71 -34.59
CA ASP A 19 8.93 -4.62 -33.74
C ASP A 19 9.17 -5.30 -32.38
N LEU A 20 8.15 -5.29 -31.51
CA LEU A 20 8.24 -5.89 -30.17
C LEU A 20 8.58 -7.40 -30.19
N PHE A 21 8.47 -8.06 -31.35
CA PHE A 21 8.71 -9.49 -31.53
C PHE A 21 9.89 -9.77 -32.49
N GLY A 22 10.70 -8.76 -32.81
CA GLY A 22 11.90 -8.93 -33.66
C GLY A 22 11.63 -8.97 -35.17
N ARG A 23 10.45 -8.55 -35.64
CA ARG A 23 10.07 -8.52 -37.07
C ARG A 23 10.32 -7.13 -37.67
N PRO A 24 10.58 -6.99 -38.99
CA PRO A 24 10.79 -5.68 -39.62
C PRO A 24 9.58 -4.74 -39.41
N LEU A 25 9.82 -3.55 -38.84
CA LEU A 25 8.80 -2.51 -38.64
C LEU A 25 8.46 -1.87 -39.98
N LYS A 26 7.28 -2.19 -40.53
CA LYS A 26 6.62 -1.30 -41.49
C LYS A 26 6.02 -0.15 -40.70
N LYS A 27 6.37 1.10 -41.03
CA LYS A 27 5.85 2.28 -40.33
C LYS A 27 4.35 2.42 -40.64
N THR A 28 3.49 1.93 -39.75
CA THR A 28 2.02 1.88 -39.91
C THR A 28 1.31 3.15 -39.44
N GLY A 29 2.01 4.06 -38.77
CA GLY A 29 1.44 5.29 -38.24
C GLY A 29 2.46 6.31 -37.74
N THR A 30 1.95 7.38 -37.15
CA THR A 30 2.73 8.47 -36.54
C THR A 30 2.44 8.58 -35.04
N TRP A 31 3.44 9.07 -34.31
CA TRP A 31 3.33 9.35 -32.88
C TRP A 31 3.47 10.85 -32.63
N GLU A 32 2.62 11.38 -31.76
CA GLU A 32 2.65 12.75 -31.29
C GLU A 32 2.64 12.79 -29.76
N SER A 33 3.13 13.89 -29.19
CA SER A 33 3.20 14.13 -27.75
C SER A 33 2.67 15.53 -27.47
N LYS A 34 1.82 15.68 -26.44
CA LYS A 34 1.25 16.94 -25.98
C LYS A 34 1.52 17.17 -24.50
N ASP A 35 1.52 18.43 -24.09
CA ASP A 35 1.66 18.92 -22.71
C ASP A 35 2.77 18.18 -21.94
N ASP A 36 4.02 18.38 -22.40
CA ASP A 36 5.22 17.75 -21.85
C ASP A 36 5.19 16.21 -21.81
N GLY A 37 4.32 15.61 -22.63
CA GLY A 37 4.16 14.17 -22.74
C GLY A 37 3.21 13.56 -21.72
N ASP A 38 2.33 14.36 -21.12
CA ASP A 38 1.19 13.90 -20.34
C ASP A 38 0.14 13.18 -21.21
N LEU A 39 0.12 13.48 -22.51
CA LEU A 39 -0.63 12.76 -23.53
C LEU A 39 0.30 12.36 -24.67
N ILE A 40 0.25 11.09 -25.06
CA ILE A 40 0.84 10.62 -26.31
C ILE A 40 -0.25 10.03 -27.20
N ILE A 41 -0.14 10.28 -28.50
CA ILE A 41 -1.17 9.94 -29.49
C ILE A 41 -0.50 9.14 -30.60
N PHE A 42 -1.11 8.01 -30.96
CA PHE A 42 -0.77 7.23 -32.15
C PHE A 42 -1.89 7.37 -33.18
N THR A 43 -1.53 7.65 -34.43
CA THR A 43 -2.48 7.69 -35.55
C THR A 43 -1.98 6.75 -36.65
N HIS A 44 -2.74 5.68 -36.93
CA HIS A 44 -2.46 4.82 -38.07
C HIS A 44 -2.66 5.59 -39.39
N ASN A 45 -1.83 5.31 -40.41
CA ASN A 45 -1.80 6.11 -41.65
C ASN A 45 -3.14 6.12 -42.40
N ASP A 46 -3.90 5.03 -42.30
CA ASP A 46 -5.19 4.85 -42.97
C ASP A 46 -6.40 5.31 -42.11
N VAL A 47 -6.15 6.05 -41.01
CA VAL A 47 -7.24 6.62 -40.20
C VAL A 47 -7.78 7.87 -40.88
N GLU A 48 -9.11 7.97 -40.91
CA GLU A 48 -9.84 9.14 -41.39
C GLU A 48 -10.80 9.64 -40.30
N GLY A 49 -11.07 10.94 -40.29
CA GLY A 49 -12.17 11.54 -39.53
C GLY A 49 -13.53 10.94 -39.91
N LYS A 50 -14.36 10.63 -38.89
CA LYS A 50 -15.73 10.12 -39.05
C LYS A 50 -16.65 10.72 -38.00
N GLU A 51 -17.94 10.80 -38.32
CA GLU A 51 -18.97 11.27 -37.38
C GLU A 51 -19.23 10.28 -36.24
N LYS A 52 -19.13 8.98 -36.53
CA LYS A 52 -19.40 7.91 -35.56
C LYS A 52 -18.08 7.36 -35.00
N ILE A 53 -17.98 7.32 -33.68
CA ILE A 53 -16.80 6.83 -32.97
C ILE A 53 -17.14 5.56 -32.21
N ALA A 54 -16.36 4.50 -32.44
CA ALA A 54 -16.30 3.34 -31.56
C ALA A 54 -15.00 3.43 -30.77
N ALA A 55 -15.11 3.90 -29.53
CA ALA A 55 -13.97 4.12 -28.65
C ALA A 55 -13.86 3.02 -27.60
N PHE A 56 -12.64 2.62 -27.27
CA PHE A 56 -12.35 1.48 -26.40
C PHE A 56 -11.32 1.83 -25.35
N ASP A 57 -11.50 1.35 -24.13
CA ASP A 57 -10.36 1.11 -23.25
C ASP A 57 -9.45 -0.01 -23.81
N MET A 58 -8.23 -0.14 -23.29
CA MET A 58 -7.25 -1.12 -23.75
C MET A 58 -7.14 -2.33 -22.81
N ASP A 59 -6.60 -2.13 -21.61
CA ASP A 59 -6.23 -3.20 -20.67
C ASP A 59 -7.48 -3.70 -19.93
N GLY A 60 -7.89 -4.95 -20.15
CA GLY A 60 -9.14 -5.52 -19.62
C GLY A 60 -10.33 -5.39 -20.59
N THR A 61 -10.15 -4.67 -21.71
CA THR A 61 -11.19 -4.40 -22.70
C THR A 61 -10.86 -5.01 -24.06
N LEU A 62 -9.78 -4.55 -24.72
CA LEU A 62 -9.31 -5.10 -25.98
C LEU A 62 -8.31 -6.25 -25.75
N ILE A 63 -7.48 -6.10 -24.72
CA ILE A 63 -6.44 -7.06 -24.38
C ILE A 63 -6.53 -7.49 -22.91
N THR A 64 -5.95 -8.65 -22.61
CA THR A 64 -5.69 -9.14 -21.27
C THR A 64 -4.29 -9.71 -21.18
N THR A 65 -3.80 -10.01 -19.98
CA THR A 65 -2.46 -10.59 -19.81
C THR A 65 -2.42 -12.01 -20.38
N LYS A 66 -1.32 -12.34 -21.04
CA LYS A 66 -1.09 -13.71 -21.52
C LYS A 66 -0.76 -14.63 -20.34
N SER A 67 -0.06 -14.10 -19.34
CA SER A 67 0.34 -14.79 -18.11
C SER A 67 -0.81 -15.10 -17.16
N GLY A 68 -1.96 -14.44 -17.31
CA GLY A 68 -3.09 -14.54 -16.38
C GLY A 68 -2.91 -13.77 -15.07
N LYS A 69 -1.81 -13.03 -14.91
CA LYS A 69 -1.60 -12.11 -13.78
C LYS A 69 -2.46 -10.87 -13.93
N VAL A 70 -2.76 -10.19 -12.82
CA VAL A 70 -3.54 -8.94 -12.86
C VAL A 70 -2.78 -7.82 -13.58
N PHE A 71 -1.46 -7.75 -13.40
CA PHE A 71 -0.59 -6.81 -14.10
C PHE A 71 0.33 -7.55 -15.07
N PRO A 72 0.62 -6.98 -16.25
CA PRO A 72 1.51 -7.60 -17.22
C PRO A 72 2.94 -7.69 -16.67
N THR A 73 3.65 -8.77 -16.98
CA THR A 73 5.07 -8.93 -16.59
C THR A 73 6.02 -8.05 -17.38
N ASP A 74 5.65 -7.74 -18.62
CA ASP A 74 6.42 -6.94 -19.57
C ASP A 74 5.49 -6.44 -20.72
N CYS A 75 6.03 -5.67 -21.66
CA CYS A 75 5.24 -5.10 -22.77
C CYS A 75 4.73 -6.16 -23.78
N SER A 76 5.24 -7.40 -23.73
CA SER A 76 4.82 -8.52 -24.59
C SER A 76 3.78 -9.43 -23.93
N ASP A 77 3.55 -9.29 -22.61
CA ASP A 77 2.57 -10.05 -21.83
C ASP A 77 1.12 -9.59 -22.07
N TRP A 78 0.65 -9.78 -23.30
CA TRP A 78 -0.73 -9.51 -23.66
C TRP A 78 -1.24 -10.49 -24.72
N LYS A 79 -2.57 -10.65 -24.73
CA LYS A 79 -3.34 -11.31 -25.79
C LYS A 79 -4.66 -10.57 -25.95
N LEU A 80 -5.36 -10.78 -27.08
CA LEU A 80 -6.73 -10.26 -27.22
C LEU A 80 -7.61 -10.85 -26.12
N LEU A 81 -8.52 -10.04 -25.57
CA LEU A 81 -9.47 -10.50 -24.54
C LEU A 81 -10.39 -11.60 -25.09
N TYR A 82 -10.88 -11.42 -26.32
CA TYR A 82 -11.60 -12.41 -27.08
C TYR A 82 -10.99 -12.56 -28.48
N ASP A 83 -10.93 -13.80 -28.99
CA ASP A 83 -10.28 -14.09 -30.27
C ASP A 83 -10.95 -13.41 -31.47
N HIS A 84 -12.26 -13.12 -31.38
CA HIS A 84 -13.05 -12.51 -32.45
C HIS A 84 -13.08 -10.97 -32.43
N ILE A 85 -12.36 -10.29 -31.53
CA ILE A 85 -12.32 -8.81 -31.47
C ILE A 85 -11.96 -8.19 -32.82
N GLY A 86 -10.94 -8.71 -33.50
CA GLY A 86 -10.52 -8.19 -34.81
C GLY A 86 -11.63 -8.25 -35.86
N ALA A 87 -12.41 -9.34 -35.89
CA ALA A 87 -13.55 -9.48 -36.80
C ALA A 87 -14.68 -8.50 -36.48
N VAL A 88 -14.98 -8.31 -35.18
CA VAL A 88 -16.00 -7.34 -34.73
C VAL A 88 -15.57 -5.93 -35.13
N LEU A 89 -14.36 -5.50 -34.78
CA LEU A 89 -13.90 -4.13 -35.08
C LEU A 89 -13.79 -3.87 -36.59
N LYS A 90 -13.46 -4.88 -37.40
CA LYS A 90 -13.50 -4.77 -38.86
C LYS A 90 -14.91 -4.52 -39.40
N LYS A 91 -15.92 -5.16 -38.81
CA LYS A 91 -17.33 -4.88 -39.14
C LYS A 91 -17.70 -3.44 -38.78
N TRP A 92 -17.45 -3.01 -37.55
CA TRP A 92 -17.75 -1.65 -37.09
C TRP A 92 -17.04 -0.58 -37.94
N HIS A 93 -15.78 -0.81 -38.30
CA HIS A 93 -15.05 0.07 -39.22
C HIS A 93 -15.71 0.13 -40.60
N SER A 94 -16.19 -1.00 -41.13
CA SER A 94 -16.92 -1.05 -42.40
C SER A 94 -18.30 -0.37 -42.32
N ASP A 95 -18.92 -0.39 -41.14
CA ASP A 95 -20.19 0.30 -40.84
C ASP A 95 -19.99 1.82 -40.62
N GLY A 96 -18.79 2.36 -40.88
CA GLY A 96 -18.50 3.79 -40.87
C GLY A 96 -17.98 4.34 -39.54
N TYR A 97 -17.64 3.49 -38.57
CA TYR A 97 -17.09 3.93 -37.29
C TYR A 97 -15.58 4.12 -37.35
N LYS A 98 -15.09 5.26 -36.86
CA LYS A 98 -13.68 5.43 -36.51
C LYS A 98 -13.38 4.68 -35.22
N ILE A 99 -12.35 3.83 -35.26
CA ILE A 99 -11.93 3.03 -34.10
C ILE A 99 -10.88 3.80 -33.29
N VAL A 100 -11.18 4.03 -32.02
CA VAL A 100 -10.34 4.83 -31.12
C VAL A 100 -9.99 4.06 -29.85
N ILE A 101 -8.78 4.22 -29.34
CA ILE A 101 -8.38 3.70 -28.01
C ILE A 101 -8.15 4.87 -27.07
N PHE A 102 -8.72 4.81 -25.86
CA PHE A 102 -8.45 5.72 -24.75
C PHE A 102 -7.91 4.93 -23.56
N THR A 103 -6.64 5.13 -23.19
CA THR A 103 -5.99 4.33 -22.14
C THR A 103 -5.28 5.19 -21.08
N ASN A 104 -5.40 4.78 -19.81
CA ASN A 104 -4.75 5.42 -18.67
C ASN A 104 -3.44 4.70 -18.30
N GLN A 105 -2.27 5.30 -18.57
CA GLN A 105 -0.95 4.66 -18.46
C GLN A 105 0.03 5.42 -17.54
N LYS A 106 -0.41 5.66 -16.28
CA LYS A 106 0.41 6.33 -15.26
C LYS A 106 1.76 5.64 -14.99
N GLY A 107 1.85 4.34 -15.29
CA GLY A 107 3.09 3.55 -15.18
C GLY A 107 4.27 4.16 -15.95
N ILE A 108 3.99 4.86 -17.05
CA ILE A 108 5.01 5.52 -17.88
C ILE A 108 5.63 6.71 -17.15
N GLN A 109 4.82 7.60 -16.57
CA GLN A 109 5.32 8.77 -15.82
C GLN A 109 6.15 8.38 -14.59
N VAL A 110 5.74 7.31 -13.89
CA VAL A 110 6.46 6.84 -12.69
C VAL A 110 7.64 5.90 -12.99
N GLY A 111 8.01 5.73 -14.27
CA GLY A 111 9.16 4.92 -14.70
C GLY A 111 9.00 3.41 -14.54
N LYS A 112 7.78 2.91 -14.33
CA LYS A 112 7.49 1.46 -14.23
C LYS A 112 7.34 0.78 -15.59
N VAL A 113 7.04 1.56 -16.63
CA VAL A 113 6.83 1.10 -18.00
C VAL A 113 7.66 2.00 -18.91
N ASP A 114 8.50 1.41 -19.77
CA ASP A 114 9.25 2.19 -20.75
C ASP A 114 8.30 2.77 -21.82
N ARG A 115 8.47 4.07 -22.11
CA ARG A 115 7.59 4.79 -23.03
C ARG A 115 7.70 4.24 -24.45
N ASN A 116 8.89 3.85 -24.91
CA ASN A 116 9.10 3.38 -26.28
C ASN A 116 8.65 1.93 -26.46
N GLU A 117 8.88 1.07 -25.47
CA GLU A 117 8.31 -0.28 -25.46
C GLU A 117 6.78 -0.25 -25.45
N PHE A 118 6.17 0.67 -24.70
CA PHE A 118 4.73 0.84 -24.71
C PHE A 118 4.21 1.27 -26.09
N LYS A 119 4.93 2.16 -26.80
CA LYS A 119 4.60 2.52 -28.19
C LYS A 119 4.61 1.29 -29.10
N LYS A 120 5.64 0.45 -28.99
CA LYS A 120 5.73 -0.82 -29.73
C LYS A 120 4.58 -1.78 -29.38
N LYS A 121 4.15 -1.82 -28.12
CA LYS A 121 2.96 -2.60 -27.68
C LYS A 121 1.70 -2.11 -28.40
N ILE A 122 1.45 -0.81 -28.46
CA ILE A 122 0.29 -0.24 -29.18
C ILE A 122 0.32 -0.62 -30.66
N GLU A 123 1.45 -0.42 -31.34
CA GLU A 123 1.59 -0.78 -32.75
C GLU A 123 1.31 -2.27 -32.99
N ALA A 124 1.82 -3.14 -32.13
CA ALA A 124 1.59 -4.57 -32.21
C ALA A 124 0.11 -4.97 -32.00
N ILE A 125 -0.59 -4.28 -31.09
CA ILE A 125 -2.04 -4.46 -30.88
C ILE A 125 -2.81 -4.03 -32.12
N VAL A 126 -2.49 -2.87 -32.70
CA VAL A 126 -3.16 -2.36 -33.92
C VAL A 126 -2.98 -3.33 -35.08
N VAL A 127 -1.75 -3.83 -35.29
CA VAL A 127 -1.46 -4.85 -36.31
C VAL A 127 -2.25 -6.14 -36.06
N LYS A 128 -2.37 -6.58 -34.80
CA LYS A 128 -3.08 -7.80 -34.44
C LYS A 128 -4.60 -7.68 -34.63
N ILE A 129 -5.17 -6.51 -34.36
CA ILE A 129 -6.60 -6.23 -34.58
C ILE A 129 -6.89 -6.12 -36.09
N GLY A 130 -5.99 -5.50 -36.86
CA GLY A 130 -6.08 -5.45 -38.32
C GLY A 130 -7.05 -4.40 -38.87
N VAL A 131 -7.30 -3.32 -38.13
CA VAL A 131 -8.06 -2.15 -38.59
C VAL A 131 -7.30 -0.85 -38.26
N PRO A 132 -7.52 0.25 -39.01
CA PRO A 132 -6.94 1.55 -38.68
C PRO A 132 -7.44 2.03 -37.31
N ILE A 133 -6.51 2.39 -36.43
CA ILE A 133 -6.81 2.81 -35.04
C ILE A 133 -6.07 4.12 -34.74
N GLN A 134 -6.75 5.02 -34.03
CA GLN A 134 -6.13 6.15 -33.35
C GLN A 134 -6.13 5.90 -31.83
N ALA A 135 -4.97 5.96 -31.18
CA ALA A 135 -4.86 5.70 -29.75
C ALA A 135 -4.40 6.94 -28.99
N PHE A 136 -5.12 7.28 -27.92
CA PHE A 136 -4.83 8.37 -27.00
C PHE A 136 -4.45 7.77 -25.65
N VAL A 137 -3.25 8.11 -25.18
CA VAL A 137 -2.62 7.48 -24.03
C VAL A 137 -2.32 8.56 -22.98
N SER A 138 -3.11 8.59 -21.92
CA SER A 138 -2.86 9.46 -20.76
C SER A 138 -1.70 8.91 -19.94
N VAL A 139 -0.56 9.60 -19.97
CA VAL A 139 0.70 9.20 -19.30
C VAL A 139 0.72 9.66 -17.84
N ALA A 140 0.01 10.73 -17.51
CA ALA A 140 0.06 11.37 -16.20
C ALA A 140 -1.31 11.41 -15.49
N GLY A 141 -1.39 12.22 -14.43
CA GLY A 141 -2.67 12.68 -13.88
C GLY A 141 -3.36 13.68 -14.82
N GLY A 142 -4.10 14.63 -14.25
CA GLY A 142 -4.59 15.76 -15.05
C GLY A 142 -5.87 15.51 -15.84
N ILE A 143 -6.08 16.39 -16.84
CA ILE A 143 -7.29 16.49 -17.66
C ILE A 143 -7.46 15.31 -18.64
N TYR A 144 -6.37 14.65 -19.04
CA TYR A 144 -6.39 13.51 -19.94
C TYR A 144 -6.74 12.20 -19.24
N ARG A 145 -6.59 12.12 -17.93
CA ARG A 145 -6.81 10.88 -17.19
C ARG A 145 -8.30 10.60 -16.99
N LYS A 146 -8.82 9.53 -17.59
CA LYS A 146 -10.21 9.06 -17.37
C LYS A 146 -10.51 8.98 -15.86
N PRO A 147 -11.67 9.47 -15.38
CA PRO A 147 -12.87 9.84 -16.14
C PRO A 147 -12.93 11.29 -16.68
N CYS A 148 -11.85 12.07 -16.61
CA CYS A 148 -11.81 13.38 -17.26
C CYS A 148 -11.85 13.23 -18.78
N ILE A 149 -12.45 14.22 -19.46
CA ILE A 149 -12.76 14.13 -20.90
C ILE A 149 -11.66 14.66 -21.83
N GLY A 150 -10.47 15.01 -21.30
CA GLY A 150 -9.43 15.66 -22.09
C GLY A 150 -9.00 14.88 -23.33
N MET A 151 -8.91 13.55 -23.25
CA MET A 151 -8.59 12.74 -24.45
C MET A 151 -9.71 12.79 -25.51
N TRP A 152 -10.97 12.93 -25.09
CA TRP A 152 -12.10 13.07 -26.02
C TRP A 152 -12.10 14.44 -26.70
N GLU A 153 -11.77 15.50 -25.96
CA GLU A 153 -11.61 16.84 -26.54
C GLU A 153 -10.44 16.90 -27.54
N GLU A 154 -9.36 16.17 -27.27
CA GLU A 154 -8.26 15.99 -28.22
C GLU A 154 -8.66 15.18 -29.46
N LEU A 155 -9.51 14.16 -29.30
CA LEU A 155 -10.07 13.43 -30.43
C LEU A 155 -10.87 14.36 -31.34
N LYS A 156 -11.74 15.24 -30.79
CA LYS A 156 -12.51 16.20 -31.60
C LYS A 156 -11.61 17.08 -32.46
N GLN A 157 -10.50 17.57 -31.90
CA GLN A 157 -9.53 18.39 -32.63
C GLN A 157 -8.78 17.59 -33.72
N LYS A 158 -8.59 16.28 -33.50
CA LYS A 158 -7.89 15.37 -34.41
C LYS A 158 -8.83 14.47 -35.22
N ASN A 159 -10.02 14.97 -35.53
CA ASN A 159 -11.02 14.27 -36.34
C ASN A 159 -11.20 14.88 -37.75
N ASP A 160 -10.14 15.47 -38.30
CA ASP A 160 -10.11 16.05 -39.65
C ASP A 160 -11.22 17.08 -39.92
N GLY A 161 -11.62 17.82 -38.87
CA GLY A 161 -12.71 18.80 -38.94
C GLY A 161 -14.13 18.20 -39.01
N VAL A 162 -14.26 16.86 -38.99
CA VAL A 162 -15.55 16.16 -38.96
C VAL A 162 -16.12 16.21 -37.54
N GLU A 163 -17.33 16.75 -37.40
CA GLU A 163 -18.03 16.81 -36.11
C GLU A 163 -18.47 15.40 -35.66
N ILE A 164 -18.25 15.09 -34.38
CA ILE A 164 -18.58 13.78 -33.82
C ILE A 164 -20.03 13.76 -33.34
N ASN A 165 -20.84 12.85 -33.87
CA ASN A 165 -22.16 12.55 -33.36
C ASN A 165 -22.04 11.65 -32.13
N VAL A 166 -22.08 12.28 -30.94
CA VAL A 166 -21.90 11.60 -29.65
C VAL A 166 -23.02 10.58 -29.38
N SER A 167 -24.26 10.86 -29.80
CA SER A 167 -25.40 9.96 -29.59
C SER A 167 -25.35 8.67 -30.42
N GLU A 168 -24.65 8.68 -31.56
CA GLU A 168 -24.43 7.49 -32.39
C GLU A 168 -23.07 6.82 -32.13
N SER A 169 -22.28 7.39 -31.22
CA SER A 169 -20.99 6.87 -30.81
C SER A 169 -21.11 5.99 -29.57
N VAL A 170 -20.11 5.15 -29.35
CA VAL A 170 -20.06 4.22 -28.21
C VAL A 170 -18.68 4.21 -27.57
N PHE A 171 -18.64 4.14 -26.25
CA PHE A 171 -17.44 3.86 -25.48
C PHE A 171 -17.55 2.52 -24.75
N VAL A 172 -16.52 1.67 -24.91
CA VAL A 172 -16.46 0.34 -24.32
C VAL A 172 -15.31 0.27 -23.32
N GLY A 173 -15.58 -0.18 -22.09
CA GLY A 173 -14.52 -0.29 -21.08
C GLY A 173 -14.86 -1.20 -19.89
N ASP A 174 -13.84 -1.77 -19.25
CA ASP A 174 -13.99 -2.73 -18.15
C ASP A 174 -14.15 -2.05 -16.79
N ALA A 175 -13.62 -0.83 -16.62
CA ALA A 175 -13.69 -0.06 -15.37
C ALA A 175 -15.08 0.55 -15.17
N ALA A 176 -16.07 -0.33 -14.99
CA ALA A 176 -17.49 -0.03 -15.03
C ALA A 176 -18.17 -0.04 -13.64
N GLY A 177 -17.41 -0.26 -12.57
CA GLY A 177 -17.94 -0.23 -11.21
C GLY A 177 -18.83 -1.42 -10.81
N ARG A 178 -18.76 -2.53 -11.55
CA ARG A 178 -19.62 -3.71 -11.31
C ARG A 178 -19.30 -4.39 -9.99
N HIS A 179 -20.34 -4.87 -9.33
CA HIS A 179 -20.25 -5.55 -8.03
C HIS A 179 -19.74 -6.98 -8.18
N LYS A 180 -19.22 -7.54 -7.09
CA LYS A 180 -18.96 -8.98 -7.01
C LYS A 180 -20.31 -9.72 -7.00
N THR A 181 -20.49 -10.67 -7.90
CA THR A 181 -21.68 -11.51 -8.00
C THR A 181 -21.28 -12.99 -8.03
N LYS A 182 -22.24 -13.92 -8.17
CA LYS A 182 -21.94 -15.34 -8.38
C LYS A 182 -21.18 -15.58 -9.69
N THR A 183 -21.48 -14.80 -10.73
CA THR A 183 -20.87 -14.89 -12.06
C THR A 183 -19.60 -14.05 -12.19
N ARG A 184 -19.49 -12.96 -11.42
CA ARG A 184 -18.32 -12.08 -11.34
C ARG A 184 -17.59 -12.23 -10.01
N SER A 185 -16.46 -12.95 -10.02
CA SER A 185 -15.70 -13.29 -8.81
C SER A 185 -15.07 -12.09 -8.09
N LYS A 186 -14.86 -10.96 -8.77
CA LYS A 186 -14.26 -9.74 -8.24
C LYS A 186 -15.04 -8.52 -8.69
N LYS A 187 -15.28 -7.57 -7.78
CA LYS A 187 -15.77 -6.24 -8.17
C LYS A 187 -14.76 -5.52 -9.07
N ASP A 188 -15.23 -4.60 -9.89
CA ASP A 188 -14.36 -3.77 -10.70
C ASP A 188 -13.46 -2.89 -9.83
N HIS A 189 -12.26 -2.62 -10.33
CA HIS A 189 -11.25 -1.86 -9.62
C HIS A 189 -11.54 -0.35 -9.61
N SER A 190 -12.39 0.12 -10.54
CA SER A 190 -12.69 1.52 -10.78
C SER A 190 -14.01 1.70 -11.55
N PHE A 191 -14.46 2.95 -11.62
CA PHE A 191 -15.61 3.44 -12.41
C PHE A 191 -15.16 4.32 -13.59
N ALA A 192 -13.85 4.39 -13.84
CA ALA A 192 -13.25 5.39 -14.71
C ALA A 192 -13.83 5.38 -16.13
N ASP A 193 -14.17 4.22 -16.67
CA ASP A 193 -14.66 4.10 -18.05
C ASP A 193 -16.14 4.48 -18.16
N ARG A 194 -16.98 3.98 -17.25
CA ARG A 194 -18.39 4.35 -17.19
C ARG A 194 -18.56 5.85 -16.94
N LEU A 195 -17.77 6.41 -16.03
CA LEU A 195 -17.82 7.85 -15.73
C LEU A 195 -17.22 8.69 -16.87
N PHE A 196 -16.18 8.22 -17.56
CA PHE A 196 -15.68 8.88 -18.77
C PHE A 196 -16.80 9.01 -19.82
N ALA A 197 -17.48 7.90 -20.12
CA ALA A 197 -18.59 7.91 -21.06
C ALA A 197 -19.73 8.84 -20.61
N ALA A 198 -20.11 8.79 -19.33
CA ALA A 198 -21.16 9.65 -18.77
C ALA A 198 -20.79 11.15 -18.78
N ASN A 199 -19.50 11.47 -18.59
CA ASN A 199 -19.00 12.85 -18.64
C ASN A 199 -18.93 13.38 -20.09
N VAL A 200 -18.66 12.51 -21.07
CA VAL A 200 -18.73 12.85 -22.50
C VAL A 200 -20.18 12.93 -22.98
N GLY A 201 -21.08 12.11 -22.42
CA GLY A 201 -22.45 11.91 -22.90
C GLY A 201 -22.59 10.83 -23.97
N VAL A 202 -21.61 9.92 -24.10
CA VAL A 202 -21.59 8.82 -25.09
C VAL A 202 -22.18 7.54 -24.49
N GLU A 203 -22.79 6.69 -25.33
CA GLU A 203 -23.29 5.37 -24.89
C GLU A 203 -22.14 4.53 -24.28
N PHE A 204 -22.39 3.90 -23.14
CA PHE A 204 -21.41 3.04 -22.47
C PHE A 204 -21.79 1.57 -22.56
N LYS A 205 -20.83 0.71 -22.92
CA LYS A 205 -20.95 -0.75 -22.86
C LYS A 205 -19.74 -1.37 -22.18
N THR A 206 -19.91 -2.52 -21.56
CA THR A 206 -18.76 -3.31 -21.08
C THR A 206 -18.22 -4.23 -22.17
N PRO A 207 -17.00 -4.77 -22.06
CA PRO A 207 -16.45 -5.70 -23.06
C PRO A 207 -17.33 -6.93 -23.26
N GLU A 208 -17.95 -7.44 -22.20
CA GLU A 208 -18.84 -8.60 -22.20
C GLU A 208 -20.16 -8.30 -22.93
N GLN A 209 -20.67 -7.06 -22.82
CA GLN A 209 -21.87 -6.61 -23.53
C GLN A 209 -21.60 -6.34 -25.01
N PHE A 210 -20.42 -5.80 -25.32
CA PHE A 210 -20.07 -5.39 -26.68
C PHE A 210 -19.50 -6.54 -27.53
N PHE A 211 -18.54 -7.29 -26.98
CA PHE A 211 -17.89 -8.41 -27.66
C PHE A 211 -18.44 -9.77 -27.25
N GLY A 212 -18.92 -9.91 -26.00
CA GLY A 212 -19.42 -11.19 -25.49
C GLY A 212 -20.80 -11.55 -26.03
N LYS A 213 -21.35 -12.67 -25.51
CA LYS A 213 -22.71 -13.13 -25.80
C LYS A 213 -23.73 -12.73 -24.73
N SER A 214 -23.30 -11.98 -23.72
CA SER A 214 -24.14 -11.63 -22.58
C SER A 214 -24.76 -10.26 -22.79
N ALA A 215 -26.08 -10.24 -23.01
CA ALA A 215 -26.86 -9.00 -23.02
C ALA A 215 -27.24 -8.51 -21.62
N ALA A 216 -26.85 -9.23 -20.55
CA ALA A 216 -27.26 -8.91 -19.20
C ALA A 216 -26.50 -7.68 -18.66
N ASP A 217 -27.27 -6.69 -18.18
CA ASP A 217 -26.74 -5.60 -17.37
C ASP A 217 -26.31 -6.14 -16.01
N GLU A 218 -25.00 -6.14 -15.76
CA GLU A 218 -24.45 -6.53 -14.47
C GLU A 218 -24.67 -5.42 -13.43
N PRO A 219 -25.05 -5.78 -12.19
CA PRO A 219 -25.31 -4.79 -11.17
C PRO A 219 -24.04 -4.01 -10.83
N TRP A 220 -24.18 -2.69 -10.83
CA TRP A 220 -23.16 -1.73 -10.43
C TRP A 220 -23.82 -0.68 -9.54
N GLY A 221 -23.05 -0.11 -8.61
CA GLY A 221 -23.58 0.82 -7.62
C GLY A 221 -23.35 2.27 -8.04
N PRO A 222 -24.25 3.21 -7.70
CA PRO A 222 -23.94 4.61 -7.89
C PRO A 222 -22.67 4.98 -7.12
N PRO A 223 -21.85 5.94 -7.61
CA PRO A 223 -20.69 6.40 -6.87
C PRO A 223 -21.15 6.95 -5.51
N ALA A 224 -20.38 6.71 -4.44
CA ALA A 224 -20.71 7.17 -3.09
C ALA A 224 -20.74 8.71 -2.94
N PHE A 225 -20.29 9.43 -3.97
CA PHE A 225 -20.39 10.87 -4.08
C PHE A 225 -20.62 11.25 -5.54
N ASN A 226 -21.66 12.03 -5.80
CA ASN A 226 -21.95 12.65 -7.09
C ASN A 226 -21.84 14.18 -6.96
N PRO A 227 -20.89 14.84 -7.65
CA PRO A 227 -20.70 16.28 -7.52
C PRO A 227 -21.92 17.09 -8.02
N LYS A 228 -22.77 16.51 -8.87
CA LYS A 228 -23.97 17.19 -9.37
C LYS A 228 -25.00 17.45 -8.26
N ASP A 229 -25.05 16.59 -7.24
CA ASP A 229 -26.00 16.68 -6.13
C ASP A 229 -25.78 17.95 -5.29
N LEU A 230 -24.55 18.47 -5.26
CA LEU A 230 -24.19 19.70 -4.54
C LEU A 230 -24.78 20.99 -5.13
N PHE A 231 -25.35 20.90 -6.33
CA PHE A 231 -25.96 22.04 -7.03
C PHE A 231 -27.50 22.01 -6.96
N THR A 232 -28.06 21.12 -6.15
CA THR A 232 -29.50 21.09 -5.85
C THR A 232 -29.86 22.24 -4.92
N GLU A 233 -31.02 22.87 -5.11
CA GLU A 233 -31.48 23.96 -4.26
C GLU A 233 -31.78 23.48 -2.82
N GLY A 234 -31.63 24.38 -1.84
CA GLY A 234 -32.01 24.11 -0.44
C GLY A 234 -30.90 23.63 0.51
N ILE A 235 -29.64 23.49 0.07
CA ILE A 235 -28.52 23.14 0.97
C ILE A 235 -28.06 24.39 1.74
N GLU A 236 -28.35 24.44 3.03
CA GLU A 236 -27.86 25.48 3.94
C GLU A 236 -26.41 25.23 4.32
N GLN A 237 -25.63 26.30 4.49
CA GLN A 237 -24.17 26.17 4.73
C GLN A 237 -23.85 25.68 6.15
N PHE A 238 -24.68 26.03 7.13
CA PHE A 238 -24.48 25.69 8.54
C PHE A 238 -25.74 25.06 9.12
N GLU A 239 -25.57 24.01 9.91
CA GLU A 239 -26.63 23.40 10.71
C GLU A 239 -26.22 23.38 12.18
N PRO A 240 -27.07 23.82 13.11
CA PRO A 240 -28.42 24.37 12.87
C PRO A 240 -28.41 25.75 12.17
N LYS A 241 -29.53 26.17 11.59
CA LYS A 241 -29.64 27.35 10.68
C LYS A 241 -29.25 28.68 11.31
N ASP A 242 -29.48 28.77 12.61
CA ASP A 242 -29.18 29.91 13.47
C ASP A 242 -27.71 29.93 13.92
N ALA A 243 -26.90 28.95 13.51
CA ALA A 243 -25.47 28.97 13.76
C ALA A 243 -24.80 30.13 13.03
N HIS A 244 -24.32 31.10 13.79
CA HIS A 244 -23.54 32.22 13.27
C HIS A 244 -22.05 31.88 13.23
N LEU A 245 -21.35 32.38 12.20
CA LEU A 245 -19.89 32.33 12.12
C LEU A 245 -19.28 32.99 13.36
N LYS A 246 -19.58 34.27 13.61
CA LYS A 246 -19.05 35.02 14.75
C LYS A 246 -19.95 34.96 15.98
N LYS A 247 -19.35 34.81 17.16
CA LYS A 247 -20.00 35.04 18.46
C LYS A 247 -19.55 36.37 19.08
N LYS A 248 -20.35 36.90 20.01
CA LYS A 248 -19.95 38.04 20.85
C LYS A 248 -18.94 37.55 21.91
N GLY A 249 -17.84 38.29 22.07
CA GLY A 249 -16.77 37.94 23.01
C GLY A 249 -15.63 37.14 22.37
N VAL A 250 -14.68 36.72 23.21
CA VAL A 250 -13.51 35.92 22.81
C VAL A 250 -13.86 34.44 22.90
N GLU A 251 -13.57 33.67 21.85
CA GLU A 251 -13.85 32.23 21.79
C GLU A 251 -12.77 31.45 21.01
N ILE A 252 -12.83 30.12 21.13
CA ILE A 252 -12.10 29.19 20.28
C ILE A 252 -13.08 28.49 19.33
N VAL A 253 -12.74 28.44 18.04
CA VAL A 253 -13.42 27.61 17.04
C VAL A 253 -12.47 26.49 16.61
N VAL A 254 -12.89 25.24 16.78
CA VAL A 254 -12.13 24.06 16.35
C VAL A 254 -12.73 23.51 15.07
N MET A 255 -11.98 23.53 13.97
CA MET A 255 -12.37 22.89 12.71
C MET A 255 -12.12 21.38 12.78
N VAL A 256 -13.07 20.59 12.26
CA VAL A 256 -13.01 19.13 12.19
C VAL A 256 -13.38 18.65 10.79
N GLY A 257 -12.59 17.72 10.23
CA GLY A 257 -12.92 17.05 8.97
C GLY A 257 -11.72 16.74 8.08
N PHE A 258 -11.96 16.00 7.01
CA PHE A 258 -10.91 15.48 6.12
C PHE A 258 -9.95 16.56 5.60
N PRO A 259 -8.64 16.29 5.45
CA PRO A 259 -7.81 17.04 4.51
C PRO A 259 -8.54 17.18 3.16
N GLY A 260 -8.55 18.38 2.57
CA GLY A 260 -9.27 18.62 1.32
C GLY A 260 -10.79 18.84 1.43
N SER A 261 -11.40 18.79 2.62
CA SER A 261 -12.85 19.04 2.78
C SER A 261 -13.27 20.51 2.65
N GLY A 262 -12.32 21.45 2.55
CA GLY A 262 -12.62 22.89 2.50
C GLY A 262 -12.50 23.63 3.83
N LYS A 263 -12.09 22.98 4.92
CA LYS A 263 -11.90 23.61 6.25
C LYS A 263 -11.14 24.93 6.20
N SER A 264 -9.97 24.95 5.53
CA SER A 264 -9.14 26.15 5.43
C SER A 264 -9.84 27.31 4.73
N THR A 265 -10.77 27.02 3.82
CA THR A 265 -11.61 28.06 3.19
C THR A 265 -12.58 28.65 4.20
N VAL A 266 -13.22 27.82 5.02
CA VAL A 266 -14.12 28.28 6.10
C VAL A 266 -13.33 29.00 7.20
N ALA A 267 -12.16 28.49 7.59
CA ALA A 267 -11.29 29.13 8.59
C ALA A 267 -10.78 30.50 8.12
N LYS A 268 -10.55 30.68 6.82
CA LYS A 268 -10.25 31.99 6.23
C LYS A 268 -11.44 32.96 6.33
N MET A 269 -12.68 32.50 6.14
CA MET A 269 -13.87 33.36 6.37
C MET A 269 -13.88 33.92 7.79
N PHE A 270 -13.56 33.12 8.81
CA PHE A 270 -13.40 33.59 10.19
C PHE A 270 -12.31 34.67 10.34
N ALA A 271 -11.15 34.47 9.69
CA ALA A 271 -10.04 35.40 9.78
C ALA A 271 -10.32 36.71 9.04
N ASP A 272 -10.78 36.63 7.79
CA ASP A 272 -10.92 37.75 6.88
C ASP A 272 -12.18 38.58 7.18
N GLU A 273 -13.32 37.93 7.45
CA GLU A 273 -14.61 38.62 7.66
C GLU A 273 -14.81 39.02 9.12
N HIS A 274 -14.18 38.31 10.06
CA HIS A 274 -14.46 38.46 11.49
C HIS A 274 -13.22 38.68 12.37
N LYS A 275 -12.02 38.78 11.77
CA LYS A 275 -10.74 39.10 12.44
C LYS A 275 -10.28 38.06 13.47
N TYR A 276 -10.69 36.80 13.32
CA TYR A 276 -10.18 35.70 14.16
C TYR A 276 -8.71 35.44 13.82
N LYS A 277 -7.92 35.01 14.81
CA LYS A 277 -6.55 34.57 14.57
C LYS A 277 -6.56 33.11 14.10
N LEU A 278 -5.98 32.87 12.92
CA LEU A 278 -5.87 31.54 12.32
C LEU A 278 -4.66 30.80 12.90
N VAL A 279 -4.92 29.63 13.48
CA VAL A 279 -3.88 28.71 13.97
C VAL A 279 -3.96 27.41 13.17
N SER A 280 -2.86 27.01 12.53
CA SER A 280 -2.80 25.76 11.77
C SER A 280 -1.46 25.06 11.99
N ARG A 281 -1.52 23.74 12.12
CA ARG A 281 -0.33 22.90 12.25
C ARG A 281 0.51 22.91 10.99
N ASP A 282 -0.10 23.09 9.82
CA ASP A 282 0.63 23.16 8.55
C ASP A 282 1.59 24.36 8.53
N ASN A 283 1.21 25.47 9.20
CA ASN A 283 2.05 26.67 9.32
C ASN A 283 3.02 26.62 10.50
N LEU A 284 2.62 26.02 11.63
CA LEU A 284 3.38 26.05 12.89
C LEU A 284 4.24 24.78 13.14
N GLY A 285 4.01 23.71 12.37
CA GLY A 285 4.75 22.45 12.38
C GLY A 285 4.33 21.43 13.45
N SER A 286 4.07 21.87 14.69
CA SER A 286 3.73 20.97 15.81
C SER A 286 2.42 21.33 16.49
N TRP A 287 1.78 20.34 17.14
CA TRP A 287 0.50 20.56 17.82
C TRP A 287 0.70 21.37 19.11
N GLU A 288 1.85 21.21 19.79
CA GLU A 288 2.22 21.94 21.00
C GLU A 288 2.34 23.43 20.70
N LYS A 289 2.97 23.78 19.57
CA LYS A 289 3.03 25.16 19.08
C LYS A 289 1.64 25.72 18.77
N CYS A 290 0.76 24.93 18.15
CA CYS A 290 -0.62 25.36 17.91
C CYS A 290 -1.36 25.70 19.21
N VAL A 291 -1.24 24.85 20.23
CA VAL A 291 -1.85 25.07 21.55
C VAL A 291 -1.26 26.31 22.23
N ALA A 292 0.07 26.47 22.19
CA ALA A 292 0.74 27.62 22.78
C ALA A 292 0.33 28.95 22.11
N THR A 293 0.31 28.99 20.77
CA THR A 293 -0.13 30.16 20.00
C THR A 293 -1.61 30.46 20.21
N THR A 294 -2.47 29.44 20.30
CA THR A 294 -3.89 29.60 20.64
C THR A 294 -4.05 30.30 21.99
N ARG A 295 -3.35 29.78 23.03
CA ARG A 295 -3.37 30.37 24.38
C ARG A 295 -2.88 31.83 24.37
N GLN A 296 -1.82 32.13 23.62
CA GLN A 296 -1.28 33.48 23.50
C GLN A 296 -2.31 34.45 22.92
N HIS A 297 -2.94 34.11 21.79
CA HIS A 297 -3.92 34.99 21.15
C HIS A 297 -5.15 35.24 22.03
N LEU A 298 -5.64 34.22 22.73
CA LEU A 298 -6.77 34.37 23.65
C LEU A 298 -6.44 35.30 24.82
N ARG A 299 -5.23 35.17 25.41
CA ARG A 299 -4.75 36.10 26.47
C ARG A 299 -4.62 37.54 25.97
N SER A 300 -4.33 37.73 24.68
CA SER A 300 -4.34 39.03 24.02
C SER A 300 -5.73 39.51 23.60
N GLY A 301 -6.81 38.85 24.04
CA GLY A 301 -8.19 39.27 23.77
C GLY A 301 -8.71 38.98 22.35
N HIS A 302 -8.07 38.08 21.61
CA HIS A 302 -8.49 37.73 20.25
C HIS A 302 -9.12 36.34 20.20
N SER A 303 -10.24 36.21 19.46
CA SER A 303 -10.82 34.90 19.14
C SER A 303 -9.91 34.14 18.17
N VAL A 304 -9.89 32.81 18.31
CA VAL A 304 -9.00 31.92 17.55
C VAL A 304 -9.81 30.90 16.77
N VAL A 305 -9.42 30.65 15.52
CA VAL A 305 -9.90 29.52 14.72
C VAL A 305 -8.74 28.56 14.46
N VAL A 306 -8.94 27.30 14.82
CA VAL A 306 -7.95 26.22 14.69
C VAL A 306 -8.26 25.42 13.43
N ASP A 307 -7.47 25.62 12.38
CA ASP A 307 -7.56 24.91 11.11
C ASP A 307 -6.62 23.69 11.08
N ASN A 308 -7.04 22.66 11.81
CA ASN A 308 -6.44 21.33 11.80
C ASN A 308 -7.49 20.29 11.38
N THR A 309 -7.07 19.04 11.17
CA THR A 309 -8.00 17.95 10.84
C THR A 309 -8.84 17.49 12.04
N SER A 310 -8.22 17.43 13.22
CA SER A 310 -8.84 17.14 14.52
C SER A 310 -9.79 15.91 14.51
N PRO A 311 -9.37 14.74 13.99
CA PRO A 311 -10.28 13.62 13.73
C PRO A 311 -10.80 12.95 15.02
N ASP A 312 -9.98 12.91 16.07
CA ASP A 312 -10.26 12.17 17.31
C ASP A 312 -10.47 13.12 18.51
N VAL A 313 -11.03 12.55 19.59
CA VAL A 313 -11.33 13.25 20.84
C VAL A 313 -10.06 13.82 21.48
N GLU A 314 -8.95 13.08 21.46
CA GLU A 314 -7.68 13.51 22.07
C GLU A 314 -7.13 14.78 21.41
N SER A 315 -7.19 14.84 20.08
CA SER A 315 -6.76 16.01 19.31
C SER A 315 -7.59 17.25 19.63
N ARG A 316 -8.91 17.08 19.79
CA ARG A 316 -9.85 18.16 20.12
C ARG A 316 -9.72 18.62 21.57
N LYS A 317 -9.55 17.67 22.49
CA LYS A 317 -9.39 17.91 23.93
C LYS A 317 -8.30 18.95 24.23
N ARG A 318 -7.21 18.96 23.47
CA ARG A 318 -6.10 19.93 23.61
C ARG A 318 -6.55 21.39 23.54
N TYR A 319 -7.55 21.69 22.72
CA TYR A 319 -8.09 23.04 22.58
C TYR A 319 -9.24 23.31 23.54
N VAL A 320 -10.06 22.30 23.83
CA VAL A 320 -11.10 22.39 24.85
C VAL A 320 -10.50 22.65 26.24
N ASP A 321 -9.35 22.05 26.56
CA ASP A 321 -8.66 22.29 27.82
C ASP A 321 -8.15 23.73 27.93
N VAL A 322 -7.68 24.33 26.83
CA VAL A 322 -7.30 25.76 26.80
C VAL A 322 -8.51 26.66 27.00
N ALA A 323 -9.65 26.32 26.39
CA ALA A 323 -10.90 27.05 26.58
C ALA A 323 -11.35 27.03 28.05
N LYS A 324 -11.27 25.86 28.70
CA LYS A 324 -11.57 25.70 30.13
C LYS A 324 -10.58 26.47 31.02
N GLU A 325 -9.28 26.38 30.73
CA GLU A 325 -8.21 27.12 31.45
C GLU A 325 -8.48 28.62 31.47
N LEU A 326 -8.88 29.19 30.33
CA LEU A 326 -9.07 30.64 30.17
C LEU A 326 -10.53 31.09 30.33
N SER A 327 -11.44 30.18 30.69
CA SER A 327 -12.88 30.45 30.82
C SER A 327 -13.50 31.12 29.59
N VAL A 328 -13.11 30.66 28.39
CA VAL A 328 -13.66 31.13 27.11
C VAL A 328 -14.50 30.04 26.45
N PRO A 329 -15.57 30.37 25.71
CA PRO A 329 -16.31 29.44 24.86
C PRO A 329 -15.45 28.65 23.88
N CYS A 330 -15.82 27.39 23.63
CA CYS A 330 -15.26 26.55 22.60
C CYS A 330 -16.37 25.98 21.71
N ARG A 331 -16.34 26.26 20.41
CA ARG A 331 -17.28 25.71 19.42
C ARG A 331 -16.57 24.79 18.44
N CYS A 332 -17.30 23.79 17.95
CA CYS A 332 -16.80 22.83 16.97
C CYS A 332 -17.49 23.06 15.62
N PHE A 333 -16.71 23.15 14.54
CA PHE A 333 -17.23 23.27 13.17
C PHE A 333 -16.81 22.02 12.37
N VAL A 334 -17.78 21.16 12.07
CA VAL A 334 -17.57 19.83 11.50
C VAL A 334 -17.97 19.82 10.04
N MET A 335 -17.00 19.62 9.15
CA MET A 335 -17.27 19.57 7.72
C MET A 335 -18.07 18.30 7.36
N GLN A 336 -19.25 18.48 6.78
CA GLN A 336 -20.05 17.41 6.17
C GLN A 336 -19.46 17.08 4.80
N CYS A 337 -18.38 16.31 4.80
CA CYS A 337 -17.64 15.94 3.61
C CYS A 337 -17.20 14.48 3.74
N SER A 338 -17.63 13.64 2.80
CA SER A 338 -17.22 12.24 2.74
C SER A 338 -15.77 12.09 2.25
N LEU A 339 -15.21 10.89 2.39
CA LEU A 339 -13.88 10.57 1.84
C LEU A 339 -13.82 10.83 0.34
N GLU A 340 -14.84 10.39 -0.39
CA GLU A 340 -14.94 10.50 -1.84
C GLU A 340 -15.11 11.95 -2.27
N HIS A 341 -15.87 12.75 -1.51
CA HIS A 341 -15.97 14.19 -1.73
C HIS A 341 -14.63 14.90 -1.48
N ALA A 342 -13.92 14.58 -0.41
CA ALA A 342 -12.60 15.15 -0.14
C ALA A 342 -11.60 14.80 -1.27
N GLN A 343 -11.61 13.56 -1.76
CA GLN A 343 -10.80 13.15 -2.91
C GLN A 343 -11.16 13.93 -4.18
N HIS A 344 -12.45 14.16 -4.43
CA HIS A 344 -12.91 14.98 -5.53
C HIS A 344 -12.36 16.41 -5.41
N ASN A 345 -12.47 17.04 -4.24
CA ASN A 345 -11.95 18.39 -4.00
C ASN A 345 -10.43 18.48 -4.20
N ILE A 346 -9.68 17.50 -3.70
CA ILE A 346 -8.22 17.46 -3.85
C ILE A 346 -7.86 17.36 -5.34
N ARG A 347 -8.54 16.49 -6.08
CA ARG A 347 -8.31 16.34 -7.52
C ARG A 347 -8.66 17.62 -8.27
N PHE A 348 -9.81 18.22 -7.98
CA PHE A 348 -10.20 19.49 -8.58
C PHE A 348 -9.15 20.57 -8.34
N ARG A 349 -8.68 20.74 -7.09
CA ARG A 349 -7.63 21.71 -6.76
C ARG A 349 -6.35 21.49 -7.56
N LYS A 350 -5.93 20.25 -7.77
CA LYS A 350 -4.76 19.95 -8.63
C LYS A 350 -4.97 20.29 -10.09
N LEU A 351 -6.21 20.22 -10.58
CA LEU A 351 -6.53 20.56 -11.96
C LEU A 351 -6.62 22.07 -12.19
N THR A 352 -6.92 22.85 -11.15
CA THR A 352 -7.14 24.30 -11.26
C THR A 352 -6.05 25.16 -10.60
N ASN A 353 -5.13 24.54 -9.85
CA ASN A 353 -4.06 25.25 -9.14
C ASN A 353 -2.79 24.39 -9.11
N GLU A 354 -1.77 24.85 -9.83
CA GLU A 354 -0.46 24.17 -9.94
C GLU A 354 0.27 24.07 -8.59
N ASN A 355 0.01 24.99 -7.66
CA ASN A 355 0.59 24.99 -6.31
C ASN A 355 -0.23 24.15 -5.30
N ALA A 356 -1.29 23.47 -5.75
CA ALA A 356 -2.11 22.65 -4.86
C ALA A 356 -1.30 21.49 -4.28
N LEU A 357 -1.25 21.41 -2.95
CA LEU A 357 -0.59 20.31 -2.25
C LEU A 357 -1.23 18.97 -2.61
N ASP A 358 -0.38 17.99 -2.90
CA ASP A 358 -0.82 16.60 -3.04
C ASP A 358 -1.14 16.02 -1.66
N VAL A 359 -2.41 15.66 -1.46
CA VAL A 359 -2.84 14.94 -0.27
C VAL A 359 -2.92 13.46 -0.61
N PRO A 360 -2.03 12.61 -0.06
CA PRO A 360 -2.04 11.19 -0.35
C PRO A 360 -3.33 10.53 0.15
N THR A 361 -3.85 9.56 -0.60
CA THR A 361 -5.02 8.76 -0.19
C THR A 361 -4.84 8.11 1.18
N MET A 362 -3.62 7.74 1.54
CA MET A 362 -3.32 7.18 2.86
C MET A 362 -3.63 8.15 4.01
N ALA A 363 -3.34 9.44 3.84
CA ALA A 363 -3.65 10.47 4.85
C ALA A 363 -5.17 10.58 5.08
N LEU A 364 -5.96 10.50 4.00
CA LEU A 364 -7.42 10.48 4.10
C LEU A 364 -7.94 9.20 4.76
N ARG A 365 -7.33 8.04 4.50
CA ARG A 365 -7.71 6.78 5.16
C ARG A 365 -7.39 6.78 6.65
N ILE A 366 -6.21 7.26 7.04
CA ILE A 366 -5.82 7.44 8.44
C ILE A 366 -6.79 8.41 9.15
N HIS A 367 -7.16 9.49 8.48
CA HIS A 367 -8.18 10.40 9.01
C HIS A 367 -9.50 9.67 9.24
N LYS A 368 -9.99 8.92 8.24
CA LYS A 368 -11.24 8.16 8.33
C LYS A 368 -11.22 7.15 9.48
N SER A 369 -10.11 6.43 9.68
CA SER A 369 -10.00 5.42 10.74
C SER A 369 -9.94 6.01 12.14
N LYS A 370 -9.43 7.24 12.28
CA LYS A 370 -9.37 7.97 13.56
C LYS A 370 -10.61 8.81 13.85
N PHE A 371 -11.45 9.05 12.84
CA PHE A 371 -12.55 9.98 12.95
C PHE A 371 -13.58 9.47 13.96
N VAL A 372 -13.83 10.29 14.98
CA VAL A 372 -14.91 10.13 15.96
C VAL A 372 -15.76 11.38 15.88
N GLU A 373 -17.06 11.21 15.64
CA GLU A 373 -18.02 12.33 15.57
C GLU A 373 -17.97 13.14 16.88
N PRO A 374 -17.80 14.47 16.81
CA PRO A 374 -17.65 15.27 18.02
C PRO A 374 -18.97 15.37 18.78
N THR A 375 -18.87 15.44 20.10
CA THR A 375 -20.04 15.52 21.00
C THR A 375 -19.87 16.65 22.01
N GLU A 376 -20.98 17.17 22.54
CA GLU A 376 -20.97 18.24 23.55
C GLU A 376 -20.27 17.80 24.85
N GLN A 377 -20.27 16.49 25.13
CA GLN A 377 -19.57 15.89 26.29
C GLN A 377 -18.06 16.17 26.31
N GLU A 378 -17.46 16.45 25.15
CA GLU A 378 -16.05 16.84 25.07
C GLU A 378 -15.78 18.19 25.75
N GLY A 379 -16.82 19.03 25.88
CA GLY A 379 -16.77 20.40 26.43
C GLY A 379 -16.94 21.49 25.37
N PHE A 380 -17.56 21.16 24.24
CA PHE A 380 -17.98 22.16 23.25
C PHE A 380 -19.31 22.78 23.68
N GLU A 381 -19.41 24.11 23.57
CA GLU A 381 -20.66 24.83 23.82
C GLU A 381 -21.67 24.62 22.68
N GLN A 382 -21.17 24.47 21.46
CA GLN A 382 -21.99 24.24 20.28
C GLN A 382 -21.21 23.46 19.24
N ILE A 383 -21.89 22.54 18.55
CA ILE A 383 -21.36 21.82 17.39
C ILE A 383 -22.15 22.27 16.15
N VAL A 384 -21.45 22.81 15.17
CA VAL A 384 -22.00 23.30 13.90
C VAL A 384 -21.57 22.35 12.80
N LYS A 385 -22.53 21.75 12.11
CA LYS A 385 -22.25 20.98 10.89
C LYS A 385 -22.12 21.96 9.72
N VAL A 386 -21.07 21.81 8.94
CA VAL A 386 -20.74 22.69 7.81
C VAL A 386 -20.94 21.93 6.51
N ASN A 387 -22.03 22.21 5.82
CA ASN A 387 -22.30 21.64 4.50
C ASN A 387 -21.41 22.31 3.45
N PHE A 388 -20.86 21.49 2.56
CA PHE A 388 -19.99 21.98 1.51
C PHE A 388 -20.81 22.68 0.42
N ARG A 389 -20.54 23.97 0.21
CA ARG A 389 -21.08 24.75 -0.89
C ARG A 389 -19.95 25.24 -1.78
N PRO A 390 -19.81 24.71 -3.01
CA PRO A 390 -18.75 25.16 -3.89
C PRO A 390 -18.99 26.61 -4.33
N ARG A 391 -17.89 27.37 -4.47
CA ARG A 391 -17.88 28.70 -5.07
C ARG A 391 -16.81 28.71 -6.15
N PHE A 392 -17.14 29.21 -7.33
CA PHE A 392 -16.24 29.26 -8.46
C PHE A 392 -16.15 30.69 -8.99
N GLU A 393 -14.95 31.14 -9.27
CA GLU A 393 -14.70 32.43 -9.92
C GLU A 393 -14.95 32.35 -11.44
N GLN A 394 -14.77 31.16 -12.01
CA GLN A 394 -14.85 30.91 -13.46
C GLN A 394 -15.90 29.82 -13.75
N LYS A 395 -16.64 29.98 -14.85
CA LYS A 395 -17.67 28.99 -15.27
C LYS A 395 -17.05 27.65 -15.68
N GLU A 396 -15.84 27.70 -16.20
CA GLU A 396 -15.03 26.55 -16.62
C GLU A 396 -14.70 25.65 -15.43
N HIS A 397 -14.38 26.27 -14.28
CA HIS A 397 -14.12 25.57 -13.02
C HIS A 397 -15.38 24.89 -12.49
N GLU A 398 -16.55 25.53 -12.59
CA GLU A 398 -17.82 24.90 -12.23
C GLU A 398 -18.10 23.68 -13.11
N LYS A 399 -17.94 23.82 -14.44
CA LYS A 399 -18.09 22.70 -15.39
C LYS A 399 -17.15 21.55 -15.03
N LEU A 400 -15.88 21.86 -14.75
CA LEU A 400 -14.87 20.87 -14.36
C LEU A 400 -15.19 20.18 -13.02
N TYR A 401 -15.72 20.90 -12.05
CA TYR A 401 -16.12 20.35 -10.76
C TYR A 401 -17.34 19.42 -10.89
N ARG A 402 -18.26 19.71 -11.81
CA ARG A 402 -19.42 18.85 -12.09
C ARG A 402 -19.04 17.50 -12.75
N ILE A 403 -17.81 17.35 -13.23
CA ILE A 403 -17.30 16.09 -13.81
C ILE A 403 -17.17 15.04 -12.69
N SER A 404 -17.80 13.88 -12.87
CA SER A 404 -17.72 12.79 -11.90
C SER A 404 -16.33 12.17 -11.93
N ASN A 405 -15.58 12.36 -10.85
CA ASN A 405 -14.12 12.13 -10.79
C ASN A 405 -13.66 11.03 -9.82
N THR A 406 -14.59 10.44 -9.06
CA THR A 406 -14.30 9.48 -7.98
C THR A 406 -14.26 8.04 -8.49
N SER A 407 -13.05 7.54 -8.75
CA SER A 407 -12.80 6.10 -8.82
C SER A 407 -12.81 5.54 -7.39
N ALA A 408 -13.89 4.87 -6.98
CA ALA A 408 -13.94 4.25 -5.66
C ALA A 408 -12.85 3.17 -5.52
N LEU A 409 -11.86 3.43 -4.66
CA LEU A 409 -10.84 2.47 -4.23
C LEU A 409 -11.05 2.10 -2.75
N GLY A 410 -11.70 0.95 -2.52
CA GLY A 410 -11.63 0.23 -1.24
C GLY A 410 -12.93 0.24 -0.41
N ALA A 411 -13.28 -0.96 0.05
CA ALA A 411 -14.43 -1.39 0.85
C ALA A 411 -15.16 -0.39 1.77
N ALA A 412 -16.50 -0.41 1.71
CA ALA A 412 -17.37 -0.38 2.88
C ALA A 412 -18.21 -1.68 2.85
N ASN A 413 -18.26 -2.39 3.97
CA ASN A 413 -19.25 -3.44 4.21
C ASN A 413 -20.66 -2.82 4.19
N PRO A 414 -21.69 -3.51 3.68
CA PRO A 414 -23.06 -3.03 3.78
C PRO A 414 -23.52 -3.23 5.22
N GLY A 415 -23.45 -2.17 6.01
CA GLY A 415 -23.80 -2.19 7.43
C GLY A 415 -23.85 -0.77 8.00
N ALA A 416 -24.52 0.14 7.29
CA ALA A 416 -24.90 1.44 7.81
C ALA A 416 -26.15 1.89 7.04
N THR A 417 -27.31 1.48 7.55
CA THR A 417 -28.61 1.99 7.13
C THR A 417 -28.71 3.46 7.49
N ALA A 418 -28.97 4.31 6.50
CA ALA A 418 -29.46 5.68 6.73
C ALA A 418 -30.90 5.63 7.31
N PRO A 419 -31.35 6.68 8.01
CA PRO A 419 -32.63 6.67 8.70
C PRO A 419 -33.80 6.81 7.72
N ILE A 420 -34.80 5.95 7.85
CA ILE A 420 -36.11 6.08 7.19
C ILE A 420 -37.00 6.96 8.11
N PRO A 421 -37.73 7.95 7.57
CA PRO A 421 -38.62 8.79 8.34
C PRO A 421 -39.85 8.01 8.84
N ALA A 422 -40.27 8.35 10.06
CA ALA A 422 -41.47 7.81 10.70
C ALA A 422 -42.73 8.19 9.91
N ASP A 423 -43.56 7.20 9.59
CA ASP A 423 -45.01 7.26 9.82
C ASP A 423 -45.72 5.96 9.46
N SER A 424 -46.87 5.78 10.12
CA SER A 424 -47.95 4.79 9.91
C SER A 424 -47.89 3.46 10.69
N ILE A 425 -48.69 3.48 11.75
CA ILE A 425 -49.22 2.39 12.57
C ILE A 425 -50.22 1.58 11.73
N ALA A 426 -50.15 0.25 11.74
CA ALA A 426 -51.31 -0.61 11.53
C ALA A 426 -51.13 -1.95 12.26
N GLN A 427 -52.11 -2.25 13.12
CA GLN A 427 -52.28 -3.45 13.93
C GLN A 427 -52.84 -4.63 13.11
N GLN A 428 -52.58 -5.87 13.57
CA GLN A 428 -53.52 -7.00 13.79
C GLN A 428 -52.83 -8.39 13.62
N PRO A 429 -53.35 -9.53 14.13
CA PRO A 429 -53.38 -9.99 15.53
C PRO A 429 -52.93 -11.49 15.65
N PRO A 430 -53.08 -12.21 16.79
CA PRO A 430 -52.29 -13.41 17.12
C PRO A 430 -52.97 -14.75 16.80
N GLY A 431 -52.16 -15.82 16.72
CA GLY A 431 -52.64 -17.21 16.65
C GLY A 431 -51.57 -18.21 17.14
N ASP A 432 -51.81 -18.78 18.32
CA ASP A 432 -51.15 -19.92 18.98
C ASP A 432 -51.95 -21.23 18.68
N PRO A 433 -51.59 -22.44 19.18
CA PRO A 433 -50.35 -23.23 19.08
C PRO A 433 -50.64 -24.74 18.82
N ALA A 434 -49.66 -25.64 19.09
CA ALA A 434 -49.69 -27.12 19.17
C ALA A 434 -49.21 -27.88 17.90
N SER A 435 -48.43 -28.98 17.94
CA SER A 435 -48.09 -29.94 19.00
C SER A 435 -46.85 -30.80 18.65
N ALA A 436 -46.06 -31.15 19.68
CA ALA A 436 -45.40 -32.45 19.99
C ALA A 436 -44.54 -33.17 18.92
N SER A 437 -43.39 -33.81 19.18
CA SER A 437 -42.99 -34.66 20.32
C SER A 437 -41.51 -35.07 20.18
N GLY A 438 -40.81 -35.28 21.31
CA GLY A 438 -39.78 -36.34 21.39
C GLY A 438 -38.34 -35.96 21.76
N ALA A 439 -38.10 -35.70 23.04
CA ALA A 439 -36.84 -36.06 23.75
C ALA A 439 -37.13 -37.34 24.59
N PRO A 440 -36.27 -37.90 25.49
CA PRO A 440 -34.92 -37.53 26.02
C PRO A 440 -34.03 -38.83 26.20
N PRO A 441 -33.09 -39.03 27.17
CA PRO A 441 -32.52 -38.24 28.31
C PRO A 441 -30.97 -38.12 28.29
N ALA A 442 -30.25 -37.21 28.96
CA ALA A 442 -30.30 -36.45 30.24
C ALA A 442 -29.41 -37.05 31.36
N GLU A 443 -28.40 -36.29 31.80
CA GLU A 443 -27.80 -36.20 33.16
C GLU A 443 -27.26 -34.75 33.29
N ALA A 444 -27.85 -33.82 34.06
CA ALA A 444 -27.82 -33.60 35.52
C ALA A 444 -26.39 -33.36 36.08
N GLY A 445 -26.02 -32.26 36.74
CA GLY A 445 -26.71 -31.04 37.18
C GLY A 445 -25.73 -30.14 37.99
N GLY A 446 -26.10 -28.87 38.21
CA GLY A 446 -25.45 -27.97 39.17
C GLY A 446 -25.51 -26.49 38.79
N ALA A 447 -26.25 -25.67 39.57
CA ALA A 447 -26.35 -24.20 39.47
C ALA A 447 -26.37 -23.59 40.89
N PRO A 448 -26.39 -22.24 41.09
CA PRO A 448 -25.32 -21.25 40.91
C PRO A 448 -25.11 -20.39 42.21
N PRO A 449 -24.39 -19.23 42.20
CA PRO A 449 -25.14 -17.98 41.97
C PRO A 449 -24.38 -16.81 41.28
N GLY A 450 -25.14 -16.00 40.51
CA GLY A 450 -25.11 -14.52 40.54
C GLY A 450 -24.10 -13.74 39.67
N GLY A 451 -24.58 -13.10 38.58
CA GLY A 451 -23.91 -11.98 37.90
C GLY A 451 -24.44 -11.68 36.48
N SER A 452 -24.75 -10.40 36.19
CA SER A 452 -25.52 -9.85 35.05
C SER A 452 -25.07 -10.17 33.60
N PRO A 453 -25.98 -10.08 32.59
CA PRO A 453 -25.71 -10.52 31.21
C PRO A 453 -25.17 -9.41 30.30
N GLY A 454 -24.04 -9.66 29.63
CA GLY A 454 -23.51 -8.77 28.59
C GLY A 454 -22.04 -9.02 28.26
N GLY A 455 -21.66 -10.22 27.77
CA GLY A 455 -20.27 -10.52 27.43
C GLY A 455 -20.00 -11.77 26.56
N ASP A 456 -20.92 -12.74 26.49
CA ASP A 456 -20.56 -14.07 25.99
C ASP A 456 -20.62 -14.29 24.47
N ALA A 457 -21.18 -13.38 23.68
CA ALA A 457 -21.23 -13.55 22.22
C ALA A 457 -19.87 -13.33 21.53
N SER A 458 -18.98 -12.53 22.13
CA SER A 458 -17.65 -12.21 21.56
C SER A 458 -16.61 -13.31 21.86
N ILE A 459 -16.67 -13.93 23.04
CA ILE A 459 -15.77 -15.02 23.42
C ILE A 459 -16.10 -16.28 22.63
N ALA A 460 -17.38 -16.62 22.44
CA ALA A 460 -17.78 -17.75 21.61
C ALA A 460 -17.38 -17.60 20.14
N PHE A 461 -17.41 -16.38 19.60
CA PHE A 461 -16.93 -16.07 18.24
C PHE A 461 -15.41 -16.19 18.12
N VAL A 462 -14.65 -15.71 19.11
CA VAL A 462 -13.19 -15.82 19.15
C VAL A 462 -12.75 -17.27 19.29
N THR A 463 -13.39 -18.06 20.17
CA THR A 463 -13.07 -19.48 20.36
C THR A 463 -13.41 -20.30 19.11
N LYS A 464 -14.52 -20.00 18.42
CA LYS A 464 -14.90 -20.66 17.15
C LYS A 464 -13.97 -20.27 15.99
N THR A 465 -13.50 -19.03 15.97
CA THR A 465 -12.51 -18.55 14.99
C THR A 465 -11.15 -19.20 15.22
N TYR A 466 -10.72 -19.35 16.47
CA TYR A 466 -9.48 -20.03 16.84
C TYR A 466 -9.53 -21.53 16.51
N ALA A 467 -10.67 -22.19 16.73
CA ALA A 467 -10.88 -23.59 16.37
C ALA A 467 -10.79 -23.82 14.85
N ASN A 468 -11.36 -22.91 14.04
CA ASN A 468 -11.26 -22.97 12.58
C ASN A 468 -9.82 -22.76 12.10
N TYR A 469 -9.06 -21.84 12.72
CA TYR A 469 -7.63 -21.64 12.43
C TYR A 469 -6.79 -22.88 12.76
N VAL A 470 -7.08 -23.56 13.86
CA VAL A 470 -6.39 -24.80 14.25
C VAL A 470 -6.71 -25.93 13.24
N GLN A 471 -7.95 -26.01 12.76
CA GLN A 471 -8.37 -26.99 11.76
C GLN A 471 -7.72 -26.74 10.38
N ASP A 472 -7.61 -25.48 9.96
CA ASP A 472 -6.93 -25.08 8.73
C ASP A 472 -5.42 -25.35 8.80
N ILE A 473 -4.80 -25.16 9.97
CA ILE A 473 -3.40 -25.51 10.24
C ILE A 473 -3.19 -27.03 10.20
N GLN A 474 -4.13 -27.81 10.73
CA GLN A 474 -4.09 -29.26 10.68
C GLN A 474 -4.24 -29.80 9.25
N GLN A 475 -5.18 -29.26 8.45
CA GLN A 475 -5.30 -29.62 7.03
C GLN A 475 -4.07 -29.23 6.20
N ALA A 476 -3.47 -28.07 6.49
CA ALA A 476 -2.23 -27.64 5.86
C ALA A 476 -1.04 -28.54 6.26
N ALA A 477 -0.99 -28.97 7.52
CA ALA A 477 -0.01 -29.93 8.03
C ALA A 477 -0.19 -31.32 7.40
N GLU A 478 -1.43 -31.79 7.19
CA GLU A 478 -1.74 -33.02 6.46
C GLU A 478 -1.30 -32.94 5.00
N GLY A 479 -1.52 -31.80 4.33
CA GLY A 479 -1.06 -31.55 2.97
C GLY A 479 0.47 -31.52 2.84
N LEU A 480 1.16 -30.97 3.84
CA LEU A 480 2.63 -31.04 3.96
C LEU A 480 3.11 -32.46 4.26
N ARG A 481 2.38 -33.23 5.08
CA ARG A 481 2.68 -34.63 5.42
C ARG A 481 2.51 -35.55 4.21
N GLN A 482 1.47 -35.34 3.40
CA GLN A 482 1.24 -36.04 2.13
C GLN A 482 2.37 -35.74 1.11
N ARG A 483 2.81 -34.49 1.02
CA ARG A 483 3.97 -34.11 0.17
C ARG A 483 5.30 -34.63 0.71
N ALA A 484 5.44 -34.73 2.04
CA ALA A 484 6.59 -35.35 2.68
C ALA A 484 6.63 -36.88 2.45
N LEU A 485 5.48 -37.55 2.37
CA LEU A 485 5.38 -38.98 2.03
C LEU A 485 5.74 -39.26 0.57
N VAL A 486 5.41 -38.36 -0.35
CA VAL A 486 5.84 -38.44 -1.76
C VAL A 486 7.37 -38.24 -1.88
N LEU A 487 7.94 -37.32 -1.12
CA LEU A 487 9.40 -37.13 -1.03
C LEU A 487 10.10 -38.30 -0.31
N GLN A 488 9.38 -39.07 0.52
CA GLN A 488 9.91 -40.24 1.24
C GLN A 488 10.08 -41.47 0.34
N GLN A 489 9.40 -41.56 -0.80
CA GLN A 489 9.53 -42.70 -1.72
C GLN A 489 10.70 -42.58 -2.71
N GLU A 490 11.17 -41.36 -3.02
CA GLU A 490 12.28 -41.15 -3.98
C GLU A 490 13.59 -40.65 -3.33
N GLY A 491 13.57 -40.22 -2.08
CA GLY A 491 14.75 -39.73 -1.35
C GLY A 491 15.77 -40.76 -0.81
N PRO A 492 15.45 -42.02 -0.45
CA PRO A 492 16.34 -42.81 0.40
C PRO A 492 17.65 -43.26 -0.28
N ALA A 493 17.71 -43.35 -1.61
CA ALA A 493 18.92 -43.72 -2.33
C ALA A 493 19.98 -42.59 -2.34
N GLN A 494 19.55 -41.33 -2.45
CA GLN A 494 20.45 -40.17 -2.42
C GLN A 494 20.84 -39.78 -0.98
N LEU A 495 19.94 -40.00 -0.01
CA LEU A 495 20.18 -39.74 1.40
C LEU A 495 21.15 -40.73 2.05
N GLN A 496 21.17 -42.02 1.67
CA GLN A 496 22.15 -42.97 2.19
C GLN A 496 23.59 -42.65 1.75
N GLN A 497 23.75 -42.15 0.52
CA GLN A 497 25.05 -41.76 -0.01
C GLN A 497 25.58 -40.48 0.68
N LEU A 498 24.68 -39.55 1.03
CA LEU A 498 25.02 -38.36 1.82
C LEU A 498 25.23 -38.68 3.32
N GLN A 499 24.41 -39.55 3.91
CA GLN A 499 24.48 -39.94 5.32
C GLN A 499 25.79 -40.66 5.65
N SER A 500 26.23 -41.59 4.79
CA SER A 500 27.50 -42.31 5.02
C SER A 500 28.74 -41.39 5.03
N GLN A 501 28.66 -40.22 4.38
CA GLN A 501 29.73 -39.21 4.39
C GLN A 501 29.63 -38.23 5.58
N ILE A 502 28.42 -38.02 6.12
CA ILE A 502 28.13 -36.99 7.13
C ILE A 502 28.06 -37.57 8.56
N GLN A 503 27.83 -38.88 8.70
CA GLN A 503 27.67 -39.58 9.99
C GLN A 503 28.84 -39.38 10.98
N PRO A 504 30.13 -39.49 10.59
CA PRO A 504 31.23 -39.35 11.54
C PRO A 504 31.37 -37.90 12.06
N GLN A 505 31.10 -36.90 11.21
CA GLN A 505 31.16 -35.48 11.62
C GLN A 505 29.96 -35.06 12.47
N THR A 506 28.79 -35.68 12.26
CA THR A 506 27.58 -35.36 13.02
C THR A 506 27.64 -35.92 14.45
N GLN A 507 28.24 -37.09 14.65
CA GLN A 507 28.43 -37.65 15.99
C GLN A 507 29.42 -36.85 16.84
N GLU A 508 30.50 -36.33 16.23
CA GLU A 508 31.43 -35.39 16.88
C GLU A 508 30.74 -34.09 17.30
N ILE A 509 29.82 -33.57 16.49
CA ILE A 509 29.06 -32.35 16.80
C ILE A 509 28.03 -32.62 17.90
N VAL A 510 27.38 -33.77 17.91
CA VAL A 510 26.36 -34.14 18.92
C VAL A 510 26.99 -34.43 20.28
N SER A 511 28.16 -35.09 20.33
CA SER A 511 28.91 -35.27 21.58
C SER A 511 29.50 -33.95 22.09
N ALA A 512 29.97 -33.07 21.19
CA ALA A 512 30.43 -31.73 21.55
C ALA A 512 29.30 -30.80 22.05
N LEU A 513 28.04 -31.09 21.73
CA LEU A 513 26.87 -30.38 22.27
C LEU A 513 26.45 -30.88 23.66
N GLN A 514 26.83 -32.10 24.05
CA GLN A 514 26.48 -32.67 25.36
C GLN A 514 27.50 -32.35 26.47
N GLU A 515 28.75 -32.02 26.14
CA GLU A 515 29.79 -31.60 27.10
C GLU A 515 29.76 -30.08 27.45
N MET A 516 28.72 -29.33 27.06
CA MET A 516 28.66 -27.85 27.10
C MET A 516 28.44 -27.18 28.48
N GLN A 517 28.75 -27.82 29.62
CA GLN A 517 28.58 -27.22 30.95
C GLN A 517 29.92 -26.77 31.56
N SER A 518 30.41 -25.59 31.18
CA SER A 518 31.46 -24.88 31.92
C SER A 518 30.86 -23.70 32.74
N PRO A 519 31.40 -23.38 33.94
CA PRO A 519 30.61 -22.72 34.99
C PRO A 519 30.61 -21.18 34.99
N ILE A 520 31.13 -20.49 33.96
CA ILE A 520 31.37 -19.04 34.01
C ILE A 520 30.86 -18.33 32.74
N GLY A 521 29.88 -17.42 32.87
CA GLY A 521 29.42 -16.53 31.81
C GLY A 521 30.45 -15.47 31.38
N LEU A 522 30.28 -14.90 30.18
CA LEU A 522 31.13 -13.87 29.60
C LEU A 522 31.13 -12.56 30.42
N PRO A 523 32.26 -11.84 30.46
CA PRO A 523 32.31 -10.48 30.97
C PRO A 523 31.28 -9.57 30.28
N THR A 524 30.60 -8.73 31.04
CA THR A 524 29.59 -7.78 30.53
C THR A 524 30.18 -6.83 29.48
N SER A 525 31.43 -6.40 29.65
CA SER A 525 32.15 -5.54 28.71
C SER A 525 32.26 -6.18 27.32
N SER A 526 32.59 -7.46 27.24
CA SER A 526 32.71 -8.19 25.97
C SER A 526 31.37 -8.33 25.25
N VAL A 527 30.28 -8.60 25.99
CA VAL A 527 28.94 -8.70 25.41
C VAL A 527 28.46 -7.33 24.91
N VAL A 528 28.68 -6.27 25.68
CA VAL A 528 28.37 -4.89 25.27
C VAL A 528 29.16 -4.52 24.02
N GLU A 529 30.42 -4.90 23.92
CA GLU A 529 31.24 -4.62 22.74
C GLU A 529 30.78 -5.38 21.50
N ILE A 530 30.50 -6.68 21.62
CA ILE A 530 30.01 -7.51 20.50
C ILE A 530 28.67 -6.97 20.01
N PHE A 531 27.66 -6.94 20.89
CA PHE A 531 26.29 -6.64 20.50
C PHE A 531 26.05 -5.13 20.30
N GLY A 532 26.71 -4.26 21.06
CA GLY A 532 26.63 -2.81 20.87
C GLY A 532 27.15 -2.37 19.49
N TRP A 533 28.32 -2.86 19.07
CA TRP A 533 28.83 -2.56 17.73
C TRP A 533 28.04 -3.27 16.63
N SER A 534 27.60 -4.52 16.82
CA SER A 534 26.73 -5.19 15.84
C SER A 534 25.42 -4.45 15.61
N SER A 535 24.88 -3.74 16.61
CA SER A 535 23.73 -2.85 16.42
C SER A 535 24.05 -1.72 15.43
N ILE A 536 25.19 -1.05 15.58
CA ILE A 536 25.64 0.00 14.67
C ILE A 536 25.82 -0.54 13.24
N LEU A 537 26.46 -1.71 13.10
CA LEU A 537 26.68 -2.37 11.81
C LEU A 537 25.36 -2.79 11.13
N LEU A 538 24.37 -3.25 11.89
CA LEU A 538 23.06 -3.61 11.36
C LEU A 538 22.22 -2.37 11.01
N LEU A 539 22.41 -1.26 11.72
CA LEU A 539 21.77 0.02 11.38
C LEU A 539 22.34 0.56 10.06
N SER A 540 23.66 0.59 9.88
CA SER A 540 24.29 1.01 8.63
C SER A 540 23.92 0.09 7.46
N ALA A 541 23.91 -1.23 7.68
CA ALA A 541 23.43 -2.19 6.68
C ALA A 541 21.95 -1.97 6.36
N GLY A 542 21.12 -1.64 7.34
CA GLY A 542 19.70 -1.31 7.16
C GLY A 542 19.48 -0.07 6.29
N ILE A 543 20.18 1.03 6.58
CA ILE A 543 20.14 2.27 5.79
C ILE A 543 20.64 2.01 4.37
N SER A 544 21.78 1.33 4.24
CA SER A 544 22.35 0.98 2.94
C SER A 544 21.44 0.03 2.14
N SER A 545 20.70 -0.87 2.80
CA SER A 545 19.72 -1.74 2.15
C SER A 545 18.56 -0.98 1.52
N ILE A 546 18.13 0.13 2.11
CA ILE A 546 17.13 1.01 1.50
C ILE A 546 17.71 1.65 0.23
N LEU A 547 18.92 2.23 0.31
CA LEU A 547 19.59 2.82 -0.86
C LEU A 547 19.88 1.77 -1.95
N GLY A 548 20.30 0.57 -1.55
CA GLY A 548 20.54 -0.58 -2.41
C GLY A 548 19.30 -1.01 -3.19
N GLY A 549 18.14 -1.03 -2.52
CA GLY A 549 16.88 -1.42 -3.13
C GLY A 549 16.29 -0.38 -4.09
N TYR A 550 16.40 0.91 -3.75
CA TYR A 550 15.75 1.99 -4.51
C TYR A 550 16.66 2.72 -5.50
N VAL A 551 17.95 2.87 -5.18
CA VAL A 551 18.89 3.70 -5.95
C VAL A 551 19.88 2.84 -6.72
N LEU A 552 20.51 1.87 -6.06
CA LEU A 552 21.58 1.07 -6.69
C LEU A 552 21.06 -0.13 -7.47
N SER A 553 19.82 -0.57 -7.23
CA SER A 553 19.27 -1.78 -7.84
C SER A 553 19.29 -1.78 -9.37
N PRO A 554 18.96 -0.68 -10.08
CA PRO A 554 19.04 -0.63 -11.55
C PRO A 554 20.47 -0.76 -12.09
N ILE A 555 21.46 -0.29 -11.33
CA ILE A 555 22.88 -0.31 -11.74
C ILE A 555 23.49 -1.69 -11.41
N LEU A 556 23.28 -2.18 -10.19
CA LEU A 556 23.80 -3.48 -9.74
C LEU A 556 23.19 -4.65 -10.53
N GLY A 557 21.92 -4.54 -10.94
CA GLY A 557 21.24 -5.57 -11.72
C GLY A 557 21.84 -5.83 -13.11
N ILE A 558 22.68 -4.93 -13.62
CA ILE A 558 23.43 -5.13 -14.88
C ILE A 558 24.56 -6.14 -14.69
N PHE A 559 25.16 -6.19 -13.49
CA PHE A 559 26.38 -6.95 -13.23
C PHE A 559 26.18 -8.17 -12.36
N ILE A 560 25.23 -8.11 -11.40
CA ILE A 560 25.03 -9.15 -10.39
C ILE A 560 23.54 -9.47 -10.30
N GLY A 561 23.17 -10.73 -10.55
CA GLY A 561 21.81 -11.20 -10.36
C GLY A 561 21.41 -11.23 -8.88
N ARG A 562 20.11 -11.16 -8.59
CA ARG A 562 19.55 -11.03 -7.23
C ARG A 562 19.98 -12.15 -6.28
N LEU A 563 19.98 -13.40 -6.75
CA LEU A 563 20.46 -14.55 -5.98
C LEU A 563 21.96 -14.44 -5.70
N GLY A 564 22.74 -14.01 -6.69
CA GLY A 564 24.16 -13.74 -6.52
C GLY A 564 24.42 -12.65 -5.48
N ALA A 565 23.66 -11.55 -5.52
CA ALA A 565 23.75 -10.48 -4.54
C ALA A 565 23.37 -10.93 -3.13
N ALA A 566 22.34 -11.78 -2.99
CA ALA A 566 21.97 -12.38 -1.70
C ALA A 566 23.12 -13.24 -1.13
N LEU A 567 23.65 -14.17 -1.94
CA LEU A 567 24.76 -15.05 -1.53
C LEU A 567 26.03 -14.27 -1.21
N LEU A 568 26.33 -13.23 -1.99
CA LEU A 568 27.46 -12.33 -1.74
C LEU A 568 27.31 -11.61 -0.40
N ALA A 569 26.14 -11.00 -0.15
CA ALA A 569 25.88 -10.25 1.07
C ALA A 569 25.87 -11.13 2.32
N SER A 570 25.29 -12.33 2.26
CA SER A 570 24.99 -13.13 3.45
C SER A 570 25.97 -14.28 3.73
N LEU A 571 26.76 -14.73 2.74
CA LEU A 571 27.66 -15.87 2.90
C LEU A 571 29.09 -15.56 2.48
N ILE A 572 29.30 -15.09 1.24
CA ILE A 572 30.64 -14.92 0.68
C ILE A 572 31.39 -13.80 1.40
N LEU A 573 30.82 -12.58 1.46
CA LEU A 573 31.48 -11.45 2.12
C LEU A 573 31.74 -11.70 3.62
N PRO A 574 30.80 -12.25 4.42
CA PRO A 574 31.09 -12.67 5.78
C PRO A 574 32.22 -13.69 5.90
N ALA A 575 32.25 -14.74 5.06
CA ALA A 575 33.29 -15.77 5.12
C ALA A 575 34.67 -15.20 4.75
N THR A 576 34.71 -14.37 3.70
CA THR A 576 35.93 -13.66 3.28
C THR A 576 36.41 -12.71 4.37
N ALA A 577 35.52 -11.93 4.98
CA ALA A 577 35.86 -11.05 6.09
C ALA A 577 36.32 -11.84 7.33
N ALA A 578 35.67 -12.95 7.66
CA ALA A 578 36.09 -13.83 8.75
C ALA A 578 37.47 -14.45 8.49
N TYR A 579 37.83 -14.72 7.24
CA TYR A 579 39.16 -15.21 6.87
C TYR A 579 40.24 -14.13 7.00
N TYR A 580 40.01 -12.92 6.46
CA TYR A 580 41.00 -11.85 6.42
C TYR A 580 41.12 -11.05 7.73
N LEU A 581 40.01 -10.81 8.43
CA LEU A 581 39.95 -9.94 9.61
C LEU A 581 40.21 -10.70 10.92
N ASN A 582 40.22 -12.04 10.90
CA ASN A 582 40.53 -12.88 12.07
C ASN A 582 42.05 -13.10 12.24
N GLY A 583 42.88 -12.75 11.25
CA GLY A 583 44.34 -12.90 11.29
C GLY A 583 45.12 -11.66 11.75
N ASN A 584 44.47 -10.51 11.90
CA ASN A 584 45.13 -9.24 12.21
C ASN A 584 44.80 -8.81 13.65
N ASP A 585 45.82 -8.75 14.52
CA ASP A 585 45.81 -7.99 15.79
C ASP A 585 45.83 -6.47 15.50
N GLY A 586 44.96 -6.03 14.58
CA GLY A 586 44.88 -4.66 14.09
C GLY A 586 44.30 -3.72 15.15
N SER A 587 44.64 -2.44 15.05
CA SER A 587 44.05 -1.42 15.93
C SER A 587 42.52 -1.52 15.87
N THR A 588 41.86 -1.56 17.04
CA THR A 588 40.40 -1.76 17.14
C THR A 588 39.59 -0.75 16.33
N ALA A 589 40.13 0.45 16.09
CA ALA A 589 39.46 1.49 15.30
C ALA A 589 39.45 1.19 13.80
N GLU A 590 40.57 0.73 13.23
CA GLU A 590 40.69 0.44 11.79
C GLU A 590 39.82 -0.76 11.41
N THR A 591 39.87 -1.85 12.18
CA THR A 591 39.03 -3.02 11.94
C THR A 591 37.53 -2.69 12.09
N ARG A 592 37.14 -1.84 13.05
CA ARG A 592 35.74 -1.37 13.18
C ARG A 592 35.29 -0.55 11.96
N PHE A 593 36.17 0.29 11.40
CA PHE A 593 35.87 1.05 10.19
C PHE A 593 35.71 0.13 8.96
N GLN A 594 36.58 -0.89 8.82
CA GLN A 594 36.47 -1.89 7.76
C GLN A 594 35.18 -2.71 7.88
N LEU A 595 34.79 -3.11 9.10
CA LEU A 595 33.51 -3.78 9.35
C LEU A 595 32.31 -2.88 9.02
N LEU A 596 32.40 -1.58 9.31
CA LEU A 596 31.36 -0.62 8.95
C LEU A 596 31.21 -0.52 7.43
N LEU A 597 32.31 -0.38 6.68
CA LEU A 597 32.29 -0.37 5.22
C LEU A 597 31.72 -1.68 4.66
N LEU A 598 32.13 -2.82 5.22
CA LEU A 598 31.60 -4.13 4.85
C LEU A 598 30.08 -4.18 5.06
N SER A 599 29.59 -3.74 6.21
CA SER A 599 28.15 -3.73 6.53
C SER A 599 27.35 -2.86 5.56
N ILE A 600 27.91 -1.73 5.09
CA ILE A 600 27.29 -0.86 4.09
C ILE A 600 27.21 -1.58 2.75
N VAL A 601 28.30 -2.22 2.31
CA VAL A 601 28.31 -3.00 1.05
C VAL A 601 27.32 -4.16 1.11
N GLN A 602 27.34 -4.94 2.19
CA GLN A 602 26.41 -6.05 2.40
C GLN A 602 24.95 -5.57 2.44
N GLY A 603 24.69 -4.46 3.12
CA GLY A 603 23.37 -3.83 3.15
C GLY A 603 22.88 -3.47 1.76
N GLY A 604 23.71 -2.78 0.97
CA GLY A 604 23.38 -2.38 -0.40
C GLY A 604 23.11 -3.56 -1.33
N LEU A 605 23.95 -4.60 -1.28
CA LEU A 605 23.76 -5.84 -2.03
C LEU A 605 22.47 -6.57 -1.61
N LEU A 606 22.21 -6.69 -0.31
CA LEU A 606 20.98 -7.30 0.17
C LEU A 606 19.75 -6.48 -0.25
N GLY A 607 19.85 -5.15 -0.21
CA GLY A 607 18.83 -4.22 -0.71
C GLY A 607 18.50 -4.45 -2.18
N HIS A 608 19.52 -4.62 -3.03
CA HIS A 608 19.33 -5.00 -4.42
C HIS A 608 18.70 -6.39 -4.55
N ALA A 609 19.16 -7.38 -3.78
CA ALA A 609 18.64 -8.74 -3.80
C ALA A 609 17.14 -8.80 -3.47
N ILE A 610 16.70 -8.05 -2.45
CA ILE A 610 15.30 -8.01 -1.98
C ILE A 610 14.49 -6.85 -2.58
N SER A 611 15.05 -6.10 -3.54
CA SER A 611 14.31 -5.04 -4.25
C SER A 611 12.98 -5.60 -4.77
N TYR A 612 11.94 -4.79 -4.98
CA TYR A 612 10.67 -5.27 -5.56
C TYR A 612 10.00 -6.50 -4.89
N THR A 613 10.44 -6.89 -3.70
CA THR A 613 9.92 -8.01 -2.92
C THR A 613 9.41 -7.45 -1.61
N TYR A 614 8.15 -7.71 -1.31
CA TYR A 614 7.46 -7.18 -0.14
C TYR A 614 7.09 -8.29 0.83
N ILE A 615 7.22 -8.00 2.12
CA ILE A 615 6.71 -8.83 3.21
C ILE A 615 5.79 -7.97 4.09
N SER A 616 4.85 -8.61 4.79
CA SER A 616 3.79 -7.94 5.56
C SER A 616 4.30 -7.06 6.70
N GLY A 617 5.47 -7.38 7.25
CA GLY A 617 6.16 -6.59 8.25
C GLY A 617 7.55 -7.16 8.52
N GLN A 618 8.47 -6.31 8.95
CA GLN A 618 9.83 -6.70 9.33
C GLN A 618 10.27 -5.99 10.62
N PRO A 619 10.96 -6.68 11.54
CA PRO A 619 11.58 -6.05 12.70
C PRO A 619 12.81 -5.24 12.29
N LEU A 620 13.15 -4.25 13.11
CA LEU A 620 14.39 -3.49 12.95
C LEU A 620 15.56 -4.34 13.46
N GLY A 621 16.39 -4.86 12.56
CA GLY A 621 17.46 -5.82 12.92
C GLY A 621 18.46 -5.30 13.95
N PHE A 622 18.72 -3.99 14.02
CA PHE A 622 19.64 -3.42 15.01
C PHE A 622 19.09 -3.42 16.45
N ILE A 623 17.77 -3.53 16.64
CA ILE A 623 17.16 -3.48 17.99
C ILE A 623 17.51 -4.72 18.81
N THR A 624 17.51 -5.91 18.19
CA THR A 624 17.81 -7.16 18.91
C THR A 624 19.17 -7.12 19.62
N PRO A 625 20.30 -6.84 18.94
CA PRO A 625 21.59 -6.75 19.61
C PRO A 625 21.69 -5.54 20.54
N LEU A 626 21.03 -4.41 20.24
CA LEU A 626 20.97 -3.27 21.15
C LEU A 626 20.36 -3.65 22.51
N VAL A 627 19.21 -4.33 22.49
CA VAL A 627 18.54 -4.77 23.72
C VAL A 627 19.39 -5.80 24.47
N ILE A 628 20.05 -6.74 23.77
CA ILE A 628 20.96 -7.70 24.42
C ILE A 628 22.11 -6.97 25.13
N ALA A 629 22.71 -5.96 24.50
CA ALA A 629 23.80 -5.18 25.10
C ALA A 629 23.38 -4.48 26.41
N PHE A 630 22.12 -4.03 26.52
CA PHE A 630 21.59 -3.42 27.75
C PHE A 630 21.03 -4.43 28.76
N ALA A 631 20.34 -5.47 28.30
CA ALA A 631 19.68 -6.46 29.15
C ALA A 631 20.69 -7.40 29.81
N TYR A 632 21.76 -7.78 29.10
CA TYR A 632 22.75 -8.73 29.62
C TYR A 632 23.42 -8.25 30.91
N PRO A 633 23.95 -7.01 31.03
CA PRO A 633 24.49 -6.51 32.29
C PRO A 633 23.47 -6.48 33.44
N LEU A 634 22.21 -6.15 33.16
CA LEU A 634 21.14 -6.11 34.16
C LEU A 634 20.82 -7.50 34.70
N VAL A 635 20.70 -8.49 33.80
CA VAL A 635 20.47 -9.89 34.18
C VAL A 635 21.67 -10.43 34.94
N ALA A 636 22.90 -10.14 34.50
CA ALA A 636 24.13 -10.53 35.19
C ALA A 636 24.22 -9.97 36.62
N GLY A 637 23.72 -8.74 36.84
CA GLY A 637 23.65 -8.15 38.18
C GLY A 637 22.74 -8.90 39.16
N GLN A 638 21.79 -9.70 38.66
CA GLN A 638 20.84 -10.46 39.49
C GLN A 638 21.21 -11.94 39.63
N VAL A 639 21.67 -12.57 38.54
CA VAL A 639 21.89 -14.03 38.46
C VAL A 639 23.37 -14.43 38.40
N GLY A 640 24.27 -13.45 38.50
CA GLY A 640 25.71 -13.64 38.41
C GLY A 640 26.15 -14.15 37.03
N THR A 641 26.95 -15.22 37.03
CA THR A 641 27.56 -15.80 35.82
C THR A 641 26.78 -17.00 35.26
N ALA A 642 25.56 -17.25 35.74
CA ALA A 642 24.77 -18.42 35.35
C ALA A 642 24.32 -18.37 33.88
N HIS A 643 24.72 -19.38 33.10
CA HIS A 643 24.56 -19.40 31.64
C HIS A 643 23.09 -19.34 31.16
N ALA A 644 22.24 -20.24 31.66
CA ALA A 644 20.85 -20.32 31.19
C ALA A 644 20.03 -19.05 31.52
N PRO A 645 20.10 -18.47 32.73
CA PRO A 645 19.46 -17.19 33.01
C PRO A 645 20.01 -16.01 32.20
N LEU A 646 21.33 -15.93 31.99
CA LEU A 646 21.95 -14.88 31.17
C LEU A 646 21.50 -14.96 29.71
N LEU A 647 21.55 -16.15 29.11
CA LEU A 647 21.12 -16.40 27.74
C LEU A 647 19.62 -16.13 27.58
N GLY A 648 18.79 -16.79 28.40
CA GLY A 648 17.33 -16.70 28.32
C GLY A 648 16.81 -15.31 28.64
N GLY A 649 17.35 -14.65 29.67
CA GLY A 649 16.93 -13.32 30.10
C GLY A 649 17.27 -12.24 29.06
N SER A 650 18.50 -12.23 28.54
CA SER A 650 18.93 -11.19 27.59
C SER A 650 18.29 -11.36 26.20
N VAL A 651 18.27 -12.58 25.65
CA VAL A 651 17.65 -12.87 24.34
C VAL A 651 16.13 -12.80 24.43
N GLY A 652 15.54 -13.28 25.54
CA GLY A 652 14.11 -13.18 25.81
C GLY A 652 13.64 -11.72 25.90
N ALA A 653 14.39 -10.86 26.59
CA ALA A 653 14.11 -9.43 26.62
C ALA A 653 14.15 -8.80 25.21
N ALA A 654 15.14 -9.16 24.39
CA ALA A 654 15.23 -8.66 23.01
C ALA A 654 14.05 -9.11 22.13
N PHE A 655 13.64 -10.38 22.24
CA PHE A 655 12.47 -10.90 21.54
C PHE A 655 11.16 -10.23 22.01
N ALA A 656 11.02 -10.02 23.31
CA ALA A 656 9.87 -9.35 23.91
C ALA A 656 9.75 -7.89 23.44
N VAL A 657 10.86 -7.14 23.46
CA VAL A 657 10.89 -5.75 22.96
C VAL A 657 10.54 -5.68 21.48
N GLN A 658 11.09 -6.57 20.63
CA GLN A 658 10.71 -6.64 19.22
C GLN A 658 9.23 -6.99 19.05
N SER A 659 8.70 -7.91 19.84
CA SER A 659 7.28 -8.27 19.78
C SER A 659 6.37 -7.10 20.14
N VAL A 660 6.71 -6.36 21.20
CA VAL A 660 5.99 -5.14 21.61
C VAL A 660 6.07 -4.07 20.51
N LEU A 661 7.25 -3.82 19.94
CA LEU A 661 7.40 -2.87 18.82
C LEU A 661 6.58 -3.28 17.60
N GLY A 662 6.53 -4.56 17.28
CA GLY A 662 5.69 -5.10 16.20
C GLY A 662 4.20 -4.88 16.46
N LEU A 663 3.73 -5.14 17.68
CA LEU A 663 2.33 -4.92 18.09
C LEU A 663 1.96 -3.43 18.07
N VAL A 664 2.80 -2.57 18.66
CA VAL A 664 2.57 -1.11 18.73
C VAL A 664 2.60 -0.46 17.35
N SER A 665 3.49 -0.92 16.46
CA SER A 665 3.58 -0.41 15.08
C SER A 665 2.52 -0.99 14.14
N GLY A 666 1.69 -1.94 14.59
CA GLY A 666 0.74 -2.66 13.74
C GLY A 666 1.40 -3.52 12.66
N SER A 667 2.70 -3.82 12.78
CA SER A 667 3.48 -4.59 11.81
C SER A 667 3.63 -6.08 12.18
N PHE A 668 2.98 -6.52 13.26
CA PHE A 668 3.06 -7.88 13.78
C PHE A 668 2.38 -8.88 12.84
N SER A 669 3.19 -9.54 12.02
CA SER A 669 2.80 -10.51 11.00
C SER A 669 3.66 -11.76 11.10
N LEU A 670 3.31 -12.83 10.38
CA LEU A 670 4.12 -14.06 10.38
C LEU A 670 5.57 -13.80 9.94
N SER A 671 5.79 -13.00 8.89
CA SER A 671 7.14 -12.62 8.45
C SER A 671 7.91 -11.83 9.51
N TYR A 672 7.20 -10.97 10.26
CA TYR A 672 7.79 -10.21 11.35
C TYR A 672 8.22 -11.14 12.49
N LEU A 673 7.32 -12.05 12.92
CA LEU A 673 7.57 -13.01 13.98
C LEU A 673 8.72 -13.96 13.63
N LEU A 674 8.76 -14.48 12.40
CA LEU A 674 9.84 -15.35 11.92
C LEU A 674 11.19 -14.62 11.91
N LEU A 675 11.23 -13.39 11.42
CA LEU A 675 12.47 -12.59 11.45
C LEU A 675 12.92 -12.29 12.89
N ALA A 676 11.99 -11.92 13.78
CA ALA A 676 12.31 -11.67 15.19
C ALA A 676 12.84 -12.95 15.87
N ALA A 677 12.23 -14.10 15.59
CA ALA A 677 12.67 -15.39 16.09
C ALA A 677 14.06 -15.79 15.55
N PHE A 678 14.31 -15.62 14.25
CA PHE A 678 15.63 -15.91 13.65
C PHE A 678 16.73 -14.97 14.18
N TYR A 679 16.43 -13.69 14.38
CA TYR A 679 17.36 -12.75 15.00
C TYR A 679 17.70 -13.14 16.45
N SER A 680 16.70 -13.51 17.24
CA SER A 680 16.90 -14.00 18.60
C SER A 680 17.65 -15.34 18.64
N ALA A 681 17.34 -16.29 17.75
CA ALA A 681 18.02 -17.58 17.65
C ALA A 681 19.49 -17.43 17.23
N SER A 682 19.77 -16.56 16.24
CA SER A 682 21.14 -16.24 15.82
C SER A 682 21.94 -15.60 16.94
N SER A 683 21.32 -14.68 17.68
CA SER A 683 21.94 -14.05 18.86
C SER A 683 22.21 -15.04 19.99
N ALA A 684 21.28 -15.96 20.26
CA ALA A 684 21.45 -17.00 21.26
C ALA A 684 22.57 -17.98 20.88
N GLY A 685 22.59 -18.44 19.62
CA GLY A 685 23.66 -19.31 19.11
C GLY A 685 25.03 -18.63 19.19
N LEU A 686 25.12 -17.36 18.80
CA LEU A 686 26.36 -16.59 18.92
C LEU A 686 26.80 -16.46 20.39
N LEU A 687 25.87 -16.13 21.29
CA LEU A 687 26.17 -15.97 22.71
C LEU A 687 26.66 -17.30 23.32
N GLN A 688 26.03 -18.44 22.96
CA GLN A 688 26.50 -19.79 23.33
C GLN A 688 27.91 -20.09 22.81
N ILE A 689 28.19 -19.77 21.54
CA ILE A 689 29.54 -19.95 20.96
C ILE A 689 30.55 -19.07 21.70
N ALA A 690 30.19 -17.83 22.03
CA ALA A 690 31.06 -16.92 22.75
C ALA A 690 31.31 -17.40 24.20
N PHE A 691 30.31 -17.97 24.88
CA PHE A 691 30.45 -18.59 26.20
C PHE A 691 31.39 -19.82 26.16
N ARG A 692 31.47 -20.55 25.05
CA ARG A 692 32.38 -21.69 24.89
C ARG A 692 33.85 -21.27 24.74
N HIS A 693 34.11 -20.08 24.21
CA HIS A 693 35.45 -19.60 23.89
C HIS A 693 35.88 -18.46 24.83
N LEU A 694 35.66 -18.65 26.15
CA LEU A 694 36.07 -17.72 27.20
C LEU A 694 37.59 -17.45 27.11
N ASN A 695 37.95 -16.18 26.87
CA ASN A 695 39.31 -15.60 26.83
C ASN A 695 39.96 -15.38 25.46
N ALA A 696 39.22 -15.04 24.40
CA ALA A 696 39.82 -14.48 23.19
C ALA A 696 39.24 -13.09 22.83
N PRO A 697 39.75 -11.98 23.41
CA PRO A 697 39.50 -10.65 22.86
C PRO A 697 39.82 -10.55 21.35
N SER A 698 40.69 -11.43 20.84
CA SER A 698 41.00 -11.56 19.41
C SER A 698 39.84 -12.01 18.51
N ARG A 699 38.68 -12.43 19.06
CA ARG A 699 37.54 -12.93 18.26
C ARG A 699 36.28 -12.06 18.30
N ILE A 700 36.32 -10.89 18.94
CA ILE A 700 35.16 -9.98 19.03
C ILE A 700 34.64 -9.61 17.63
N HIS A 701 35.55 -9.26 16.72
CA HIS A 701 35.22 -8.91 15.34
C HIS A 701 34.65 -10.09 14.55
N LEU A 702 35.15 -11.31 14.80
CA LEU A 702 34.58 -12.53 14.21
C LEU A 702 33.13 -12.72 14.63
N TYR A 703 32.81 -12.52 15.92
CA TYR A 703 31.43 -12.60 16.40
C TYR A 703 30.52 -11.53 15.77
N GLN A 704 31.04 -10.32 15.58
CA GLN A 704 30.31 -9.25 14.89
C GLN A 704 30.00 -9.61 13.42
N ILE A 705 30.98 -10.17 12.70
CA ILE A 705 30.82 -10.64 11.31
C ILE A 705 29.76 -11.75 11.24
N LEU A 706 29.86 -12.76 12.11
CA LEU A 706 28.93 -13.89 12.15
C LEU A 706 27.50 -13.43 12.48
N LEU A 707 27.34 -12.49 13.41
CA LEU A 707 26.04 -11.96 13.79
C LEU A 707 25.40 -11.16 12.65
N VAL A 708 26.15 -10.24 12.02
CA VAL A 708 25.65 -9.47 10.88
C VAL A 708 25.31 -10.41 9.71
N GLY A 709 26.21 -11.35 9.38
CA GLY A 709 25.99 -12.33 8.32
C GLY A 709 24.74 -13.18 8.52
N SER A 710 24.53 -13.72 9.73
CA SER A 710 23.34 -14.51 10.06
C SER A 710 22.03 -13.71 10.01
N PHE A 711 22.04 -12.44 10.40
CA PHE A 711 20.87 -11.56 10.29
C PHE A 711 20.52 -11.25 8.82
N LEU A 712 21.53 -10.96 8.00
CA LEU A 712 21.34 -10.73 6.57
C LEU A 712 20.90 -12.00 5.84
N PHE A 713 21.44 -13.16 6.22
CA PHE A 713 21.00 -14.47 5.74
C PHE A 713 19.54 -14.74 6.09
N SER A 714 19.16 -14.54 7.37
CA SER A 714 17.78 -14.71 7.84
C SER A 714 16.82 -13.79 7.07
N LYS A 715 17.25 -12.55 6.78
CA LYS A 715 16.49 -11.60 5.98
C LYS A 715 16.36 -12.07 4.53
N ALA A 716 17.45 -12.47 3.88
CA ALA A 716 17.42 -13.01 2.53
C ALA A 716 16.51 -14.24 2.43
N LEU A 717 16.57 -15.14 3.41
CA LEU A 717 15.75 -16.34 3.47
C LEU A 717 14.27 -16.01 3.61
N VAL A 718 13.87 -15.16 4.57
CA VAL A 718 12.46 -14.81 4.77
C VAL A 718 11.89 -14.06 3.57
N TYR A 719 12.67 -13.15 2.97
CA TYR A 719 12.25 -12.48 1.73
C TYR A 719 12.20 -13.44 0.54
N GLY A 720 13.08 -14.44 0.47
CA GLY A 720 13.06 -15.45 -0.59
C GLY A 720 11.85 -16.40 -0.49
N VAL A 721 11.47 -16.77 0.73
CA VAL A 721 10.39 -17.75 0.98
C VAL A 721 9.01 -17.10 1.05
N PHE A 722 8.90 -15.95 1.74
CA PHE A 722 7.62 -15.29 2.03
C PHE A 722 7.44 -13.96 1.30
N GLY A 723 8.46 -13.53 0.56
CA GLY A 723 8.39 -12.31 -0.22
C GLY A 723 7.42 -12.42 -1.39
N SER A 724 6.67 -11.36 -1.62
CA SER A 724 5.73 -11.25 -2.73
C SER A 724 6.08 -10.06 -3.62
N ALA A 725 5.85 -10.19 -4.92
CA ALA A 725 6.05 -9.07 -5.87
C ALA A 725 4.97 -7.98 -5.73
N GLU A 726 3.87 -8.28 -5.03
CA GLU A 726 2.80 -7.34 -4.71
C GLU A 726 2.99 -6.80 -3.29
N ALA A 727 2.72 -5.52 -3.05
CA ALA A 727 2.72 -5.01 -1.68
C ALA A 727 1.65 -5.72 -0.83
N PRO A 728 1.87 -5.96 0.48
CA PRO A 728 0.92 -6.65 1.34
C PRO A 728 -0.40 -5.90 1.29
N LYS A 729 -1.48 -6.60 0.93
CA LYS A 729 -2.83 -6.05 1.02
C LYS A 729 -3.11 -5.87 2.51
N LEU A 730 -3.15 -4.63 2.97
CA LEU A 730 -3.62 -4.30 4.32
C LEU A 730 -4.99 -4.97 4.48
N SER A 731 -5.05 -6.03 5.30
CA SER A 731 -6.31 -6.61 5.75
C SER A 731 -7.06 -5.51 6.51
N ASN A 732 -8.28 -5.25 6.06
CA ASN A 732 -9.18 -4.24 6.63
C ASN A 732 -9.45 -4.46 8.11
#